data_AF-A0A812P447-F1
#
_entry.id   AF-A0A812P447-F1
#
_cell.length_a   1.000
_cell.length_b   1.000
_cell.length_c   1.000
_cell.angle_alpha   90.00
_cell.angle_beta   90.00
_cell.angle_gamma   90.00
#
_symmetry.space_group_name_H-M   'P 1'
#
loop_
_entity.id
_entity.type
_entity.pdbx_description
1 polymer ?
#
loop_
_entity_poly.entity_id
_entity_poly.type
_entity_poly.pdbx_seq_one_letter_code
_entity_poly.pdbx_strand_id
1 'polypeptide(L)'
;MAGPGIRIPLPGGVPEGPDEDLDGSPQKRPKGADTNVAGQPELTMQSIKDLLAGALREQSHSLLQAQQMQITTSLQAFEERQGGRLDKLEEHVMSQSTKVDDLETRMREMSDRLAKVEARPGSTGSGGPDRRNTLVFGGWSPNTRRGTLLEQLRQAIHSLGVAGLMDAEPFCTGARRSVALCVFKRRPSEGDDEPRSRMLRIMQVVNAGQVQIEGAVKPLWASFSKSPEERGRAAVAAVVRKIVLKFAPQRIQDLDVEYTSGRTWIRDDQLSGLGDPVPEVRRSRVVTTKAGPGWIDEATLSKWVEVDLAEQPQQSHAQNSLGDFGKLLSVWGWNVGGAELSVLPKAVRSSAERPLQKDDLLLLQEVPRERQGWNHQELAGRRVISHRAEHQWRGTGLWYDAGSWCVLRRLCTGRGTWFKVRHLCQPLELWVGTAHFSPGVSVASYEDEVHEFFGALPRSAHKVVFQGDVNCAFGWTANHDGVGEIAKEGKSHIVHQAFVERGLAMIPPSAEQLNTPTSRPRQQDRQGQCIDVMVSSHMHAAGWHIHEGSYLHIGTDHELCEGRFFFERQREYARHETRPRHYTGGLQIVEGLDQDIMEGFARQYTKPIPGRGYRDSPEIRKAFRDAKRSGSAVQWKRALKLRRESRRQWEWNRLVRASEGEWHSFRALKPRRHAGWDIGFAEAQTGDPHQAVHAHLSEVYKGPPAPAPAEAWRGEVRAFSMEELKLGVQQMKRGKAVGADLTSTELILGIMEVQGGAEHLLEWYNRILVTGVIPQKWNEPVLVMLPKIQMPKKAKDLRPIAMGSSVSKLFSRLLLNRALPAISPQTYAQCSGPGRQTSDFLYTIMRLFDLTREWGNTLAVFKLDLEKAFDSLDRSVLLDKLEAKLGQGLLQTPWGCSRIEMNRGIKQGAVESPTFFAYVAELALVEALELHGWRNLTPLFPDLPPEEMQYMDDGMLWNGNLRTVEARAQQLSVSFARYGLRMNPAKCQLYVTPNMPGEHCILLNGIKVTASPQLEVMGISMRVGMSTYELVAPASTRARAKFWELKHIFRAKGYMKHRATVLQRVVGATALWFICCVPPDKATMTALNATQLQLMIWLLRFAKTRHESWEDFRKRAFRGARSALHAAGLERWSTLWLRRYWQYAGHRVRASLSPVPPISSEFEHFRTHPWWLHQQTRPRGLQVRHKGHHYARLTVLEKNMDAVAGHPWRVLAHNRGAWKGRENAWVAHMDVPWSSGRQLAIGDQ
;
A
#
# COMPACT_ATOMS: atom_id res chain seq x y z
N MET A 1 14.81 43.85 -58.24
CA MET A 1 14.12 43.14 -59.34
C MET A 1 13.06 42.26 -58.67
N ALA A 2 11.81 42.66 -58.47
CA ALA A 2 10.77 43.15 -59.38
C ALA A 2 10.26 42.09 -60.39
N GLY A 3 9.11 41.49 -60.04
CA GLY A 3 8.05 41.05 -60.96
C GLY A 3 8.00 39.55 -61.33
N PRO A 4 6.86 39.07 -61.87
CA PRO A 4 5.46 39.42 -61.55
C PRO A 4 4.53 38.17 -61.47
N GLY A 5 3.29 38.38 -60.99
CA GLY A 5 2.29 37.32 -60.77
C GLY A 5 1.39 36.98 -61.97
N ILE A 6 0.49 36.01 -61.77
CA ILE A 6 -0.64 35.68 -62.67
C ILE A 6 -1.87 35.31 -61.82
N ARG A 7 -3.02 35.90 -62.18
CA ARG A 7 -4.41 35.59 -61.75
C ARG A 7 -5.17 34.97 -62.95
N ILE A 8 -6.41 34.50 -62.67
CA ILE A 8 -7.63 34.34 -63.54
C ILE A 8 -7.97 32.85 -63.89
N PRO A 9 -9.24 32.36 -64.04
CA PRO A 9 -10.59 32.73 -63.51
C PRO A 9 -11.49 31.52 -63.02
N LEU A 10 -12.70 31.85 -62.56
CA LEU A 10 -13.90 31.00 -62.35
C LEU A 10 -14.64 30.63 -63.65
N PRO A 11 -15.53 29.61 -63.61
CA PRO A 11 -16.97 29.79 -63.90
C PRO A 11 -17.85 29.02 -62.86
N GLY A 12 -19.09 29.37 -62.46
CA GLY A 12 -20.20 30.11 -63.05
C GLY A 12 -21.41 29.17 -63.23
N GLY A 13 -22.55 29.43 -62.57
CA GLY A 13 -23.83 28.76 -62.89
C GLY A 13 -24.88 28.69 -61.76
N VAL A 14 -25.87 29.59 -61.80
CA VAL A 14 -27.16 29.56 -61.08
C VAL A 14 -28.25 29.20 -62.11
N PRO A 15 -29.36 28.54 -61.71
CA PRO A 15 -30.71 29.11 -61.96
C PRO A 15 -31.66 28.91 -60.74
N GLU A 16 -32.34 29.95 -60.23
CA GLU A 16 -33.73 30.42 -60.53
C GLU A 16 -34.85 29.70 -59.76
N GLY A 17 -35.76 30.50 -59.16
CA GLY A 17 -36.94 30.11 -58.33
C GLY A 17 -38.13 29.55 -59.14
N PRO A 18 -39.38 29.46 -58.61
CA PRO A 18 -40.18 30.62 -58.15
C PRO A 18 -41.24 30.38 -57.01
N ASP A 19 -41.90 31.46 -56.55
CA ASP A 19 -43.35 31.70 -56.19
C ASP A 19 -44.17 30.66 -55.35
N GLU A 20 -45.23 30.92 -54.57
CA GLU A 20 -46.05 32.06 -54.13
C GLU A 20 -47.01 31.54 -53.00
N ASP A 21 -47.43 32.45 -52.09
CA ASP A 21 -48.67 32.60 -51.29
C ASP A 21 -49.55 31.43 -50.77
N LEU A 22 -50.10 31.60 -49.55
CA LEU A 22 -51.56 31.69 -49.28
C LEU A 22 -51.93 31.72 -47.76
N ASP A 23 -52.48 32.87 -47.35
CA ASP A 23 -53.66 33.14 -46.50
C ASP A 23 -54.15 32.22 -45.35
N GLY A 24 -54.65 32.86 -44.27
CA GLY A 24 -55.73 32.27 -43.44
C GLY A 24 -55.76 32.58 -41.94
N SER A 25 -56.51 33.61 -41.53
CA SER A 25 -57.18 33.72 -40.20
C SER A 25 -58.31 32.65 -40.06
N PRO A 26 -59.10 32.47 -38.95
CA PRO A 26 -59.35 33.28 -37.73
C PRO A 26 -59.58 32.49 -36.39
N GLN A 27 -59.72 33.18 -35.24
CA GLN A 27 -60.89 33.11 -34.31
C GLN A 27 -60.71 33.80 -32.92
N LYS A 28 -61.55 34.83 -32.71
CA LYS A 28 -62.35 35.29 -31.53
C LYS A 28 -61.93 35.01 -30.06
N ARG A 29 -61.74 36.14 -29.33
CA ARG A 29 -62.47 36.69 -28.14
C ARG A 29 -62.82 35.79 -26.92
N PRO A 30 -62.72 36.32 -25.68
CA PRO A 30 -63.63 37.37 -25.13
C PRO A 30 -62.89 38.54 -24.41
N LYS A 31 -63.19 39.85 -24.60
CA LYS A 31 -64.19 40.76 -23.95
C LYS A 31 -64.41 40.51 -22.44
N GLY A 32 -64.32 41.46 -21.51
CA GLY A 32 -64.12 42.94 -21.46
C GLY A 32 -63.42 43.30 -20.12
N ALA A 33 -63.21 44.54 -19.67
CA ALA A 33 -63.95 45.78 -19.85
C ALA A 33 -63.04 47.01 -19.60
N ASP A 34 -63.51 48.16 -20.09
CA ASP A 34 -62.92 49.49 -20.01
C ASP A 34 -62.85 50.08 -18.59
N THR A 35 -61.80 50.87 -18.31
CA THR A 35 -61.92 52.21 -17.71
C THR A 35 -60.63 53.04 -17.87
N ASN A 36 -60.72 54.05 -18.73
CA ASN A 36 -60.35 55.45 -18.51
C ASN A 36 -59.40 55.89 -17.36
N VAL A 37 -58.44 56.73 -17.77
CA VAL A 37 -57.99 58.00 -17.15
C VAL A 37 -56.65 58.02 -16.37
N ALA A 38 -55.74 58.80 -16.96
CA ALA A 38 -54.71 59.68 -16.40
C ALA A 38 -53.48 59.10 -15.67
N GLY A 39 -52.33 59.60 -16.12
CA GLY A 39 -51.11 59.69 -15.32
C GLY A 39 -50.03 58.71 -15.73
N GLN A 40 -49.15 59.12 -16.64
CA GLN A 40 -47.79 58.59 -16.69
C GLN A 40 -47.07 58.97 -15.39
N PRO A 41 -46.36 58.03 -14.74
CA PRO A 41 -45.05 58.29 -14.21
C PRO A 41 -44.03 57.57 -15.09
N GLU A 42 -43.03 58.29 -15.60
CA GLU A 42 -41.88 57.70 -16.27
C GLU A 42 -41.24 56.64 -15.35
N LEU A 43 -41.30 55.38 -15.78
CA LEU A 43 -40.55 54.28 -15.15
C LEU A 43 -39.06 54.51 -15.42
N THR A 44 -38.37 55.08 -14.43
CA THR A 44 -36.91 55.20 -14.45
C THR A 44 -36.27 53.80 -14.47
N MET A 45 -35.10 53.66 -15.11
CA MET A 45 -34.36 52.40 -15.23
C MET A 45 -34.02 51.74 -13.88
N GLN A 46 -34.15 52.48 -12.78
CA GLN A 46 -34.03 51.98 -11.41
C GLN A 46 -35.27 51.18 -10.97
N SER A 47 -36.48 51.64 -11.29
CA SER A 47 -37.73 50.94 -10.98
C SER A 47 -37.89 49.62 -11.76
N ILE A 48 -37.40 49.56 -13.01
CA ILE A 48 -37.32 48.33 -13.80
C ILE A 48 -36.27 47.36 -13.21
N LYS A 49 -35.15 47.86 -12.69
CA LYS A 49 -34.15 47.05 -11.97
C LYS A 49 -34.68 46.51 -10.66
N ASP A 50 -35.49 47.26 -9.93
CA ASP A 50 -36.06 46.84 -8.65
C ASP A 50 -37.19 45.81 -8.85
N LEU A 51 -38.00 45.95 -9.91
CA LEU A 51 -38.97 44.93 -10.34
C LEU A 51 -38.29 43.66 -10.86
N LEU A 52 -37.21 43.77 -11.64
CA LEU A 52 -36.39 42.62 -12.07
C LEU A 52 -35.66 41.98 -10.90
N ALA A 53 -35.17 42.74 -9.93
CA ALA A 53 -34.51 42.22 -8.74
C ALA A 53 -35.50 41.57 -7.76
N GLY A 54 -36.74 42.09 -7.68
CA GLY A 54 -37.85 41.47 -6.96
C GLY A 54 -38.27 40.15 -7.62
N ALA A 55 -38.51 40.16 -8.93
CA ALA A 55 -38.85 38.97 -9.71
C ALA A 55 -37.71 37.94 -9.73
N LEU A 56 -36.43 38.35 -9.80
CA LEU A 56 -35.26 37.46 -9.72
C LEU A 56 -35.01 36.96 -8.31
N ARG A 57 -35.36 37.72 -7.25
CA ARG A 57 -35.30 37.21 -5.87
C ARG A 57 -36.43 36.24 -5.59
N GLU A 58 -37.65 36.50 -6.05
CA GLU A 58 -38.76 35.55 -5.94
C GLU A 58 -38.52 34.33 -6.81
N GLN A 59 -38.03 34.47 -8.05
CA GLN A 59 -37.60 33.34 -8.87
C GLN A 59 -36.42 32.61 -8.25
N SER A 60 -35.38 33.28 -7.75
CA SER A 60 -34.21 32.62 -7.17
C SER A 60 -34.52 31.95 -5.84
N HIS A 61 -35.42 32.50 -5.01
CA HIS A 61 -35.82 31.90 -3.74
C HIS A 61 -36.82 30.76 -3.97
N SER A 62 -37.72 30.91 -4.96
CA SER A 62 -38.58 29.83 -5.47
C SER A 62 -37.75 28.71 -6.11
N LEU A 63 -36.74 29.01 -6.94
CA LEU A 63 -35.86 28.03 -7.55
C LEU A 63 -34.92 27.39 -6.52
N LEU A 64 -34.42 28.14 -5.53
CA LEU A 64 -33.57 27.58 -4.47
C LEU A 64 -34.41 26.76 -3.50
N GLN A 65 -35.63 27.15 -3.15
CA GLN A 65 -36.52 26.30 -2.35
C GLN A 65 -37.03 25.11 -3.15
N ALA A 66 -37.33 25.25 -4.44
CA ALA A 66 -37.72 24.15 -5.30
C ALA A 66 -36.53 23.22 -5.62
N GLN A 67 -35.31 23.74 -5.81
CA GLN A 67 -34.09 22.93 -5.97
C GLN A 67 -33.67 22.33 -4.65
N GLN A 68 -33.78 23.02 -3.52
CA GLN A 68 -33.40 22.46 -2.23
C GLN A 68 -34.45 21.48 -1.75
N MET A 69 -35.74 21.70 -2.00
CA MET A 69 -36.77 20.69 -1.78
C MET A 69 -36.65 19.56 -2.80
N GLN A 70 -36.37 19.79 -4.08
CA GLN A 70 -36.08 18.70 -5.03
C GLN A 70 -34.81 17.94 -4.68
N ILE A 71 -33.73 18.60 -4.24
CA ILE A 71 -32.47 17.96 -3.87
C ILE A 71 -32.63 17.24 -2.53
N THR A 72 -33.37 17.80 -1.56
CA THR A 72 -33.59 17.15 -0.26
C THR A 72 -34.61 16.03 -0.38
N THR A 73 -35.68 16.18 -1.15
CA THR A 73 -36.65 15.12 -1.46
C THR A 73 -36.05 14.09 -2.43
N SER A 74 -35.14 14.46 -3.34
CA SER A 74 -34.40 13.50 -4.16
C SER A 74 -33.27 12.85 -3.40
N LEU A 75 -32.62 13.52 -2.44
CA LEU A 75 -31.62 12.92 -1.55
C LEU A 75 -32.30 12.01 -0.53
N GLN A 76 -33.43 12.38 0.05
CA GLN A 76 -34.23 11.50 0.91
C GLN A 76 -34.82 10.36 0.08
N ALA A 77 -35.39 10.60 -1.09
CA ALA A 77 -35.87 9.52 -1.95
C ALA A 77 -34.72 8.70 -2.57
N PHE A 78 -33.48 9.21 -2.64
CA PHE A 78 -32.28 8.48 -3.06
C PHE A 78 -31.63 7.75 -1.89
N GLU A 79 -31.65 8.27 -0.67
CA GLU A 79 -31.20 7.61 0.56
C GLU A 79 -32.21 6.57 1.03
N GLU A 80 -33.51 6.77 0.82
CA GLU A 80 -34.54 5.74 1.02
C GLU A 80 -34.54 4.72 -0.13
N ARG A 81 -34.28 5.13 -1.38
CA ARG A 81 -34.11 4.17 -2.49
C ARG A 81 -32.77 3.43 -2.46
N GLN A 82 -31.69 4.02 -1.97
CA GLN A 82 -30.37 3.39 -1.84
C GLN A 82 -30.25 2.66 -0.52
N GLY A 83 -30.75 3.19 0.60
CA GLY A 83 -30.85 2.48 1.88
C GLY A 83 -31.82 1.32 1.78
N GLY A 84 -33.02 1.53 1.24
CA GLY A 84 -33.97 0.44 0.98
C GLY A 84 -33.52 -0.54 -0.12
N ARG A 85 -32.68 -0.13 -1.10
CA ARG A 85 -32.05 -1.09 -2.03
C ARG A 85 -30.84 -1.76 -1.44
N LEU A 86 -29.95 -1.10 -0.69
CA LEU A 86 -28.76 -1.69 -0.09
C LEU A 86 -29.14 -2.59 1.08
N ASP A 87 -30.13 -2.24 1.88
CA ASP A 87 -30.64 -3.12 2.93
C ASP A 87 -31.36 -4.32 2.31
N LYS A 88 -32.12 -4.14 1.22
CA LYS A 88 -32.71 -5.26 0.48
C LYS A 88 -31.67 -6.05 -0.33
N LEU A 89 -30.60 -5.45 -0.86
CA LEU A 89 -29.55 -6.14 -1.60
C LEU A 89 -28.58 -6.84 -0.65
N GLU A 90 -28.24 -6.25 0.51
CA GLU A 90 -27.50 -6.90 1.58
C GLU A 90 -28.35 -7.98 2.21
N GLU A 91 -29.65 -7.77 2.48
CA GLU A 91 -30.54 -8.86 2.89
C GLU A 91 -30.62 -9.93 1.82
N HIS A 92 -30.72 -9.61 0.52
CA HIS A 92 -30.83 -10.61 -0.55
C HIS A 92 -29.51 -11.34 -0.84
N VAL A 93 -28.37 -10.65 -0.81
CA VAL A 93 -27.02 -11.22 -1.00
C VAL A 93 -26.57 -12.00 0.23
N MET A 94 -26.85 -11.51 1.44
CA MET A 94 -26.63 -12.29 2.66
C MET A 94 -27.62 -13.45 2.76
N SER A 95 -28.90 -13.29 2.36
CA SER A 95 -29.89 -14.37 2.26
C SER A 95 -29.50 -15.43 1.25
N GLN A 96 -29.01 -15.07 0.06
CA GLN A 96 -28.58 -16.03 -0.95
C GLN A 96 -27.25 -16.72 -0.58
N SER A 97 -26.25 -15.98 -0.06
CA SER A 97 -24.99 -16.59 0.41
C SER A 97 -25.21 -17.51 1.61
N THR A 98 -26.08 -17.12 2.56
CA THR A 98 -26.43 -18.00 3.69
C THR A 98 -27.32 -19.16 3.27
N LYS A 99 -28.17 -19.03 2.25
CA LYS A 99 -28.96 -20.15 1.71
C LYS A 99 -28.10 -21.16 0.95
N VAL A 100 -27.12 -20.72 0.16
CA VAL A 100 -26.17 -21.62 -0.52
C VAL A 100 -25.33 -22.39 0.52
N ASP A 101 -24.75 -21.69 1.49
CA ASP A 101 -23.97 -22.32 2.57
C ASP A 101 -24.85 -23.21 3.47
N ASP A 102 -26.08 -22.80 3.81
CA ASP A 102 -27.01 -23.60 4.64
C ASP A 102 -27.58 -24.80 3.85
N LEU A 103 -27.72 -24.72 2.51
CA LEU A 103 -28.10 -25.85 1.65
C LEU A 103 -26.96 -26.88 1.55
N GLU A 104 -25.74 -26.44 1.22
CA GLU A 104 -24.58 -27.34 1.13
C GLU A 104 -24.27 -27.98 2.49
N THR A 105 -24.34 -27.19 3.58
CA THR A 105 -24.17 -27.68 4.96
C THR A 105 -25.27 -28.64 5.35
N ARG A 106 -26.56 -28.37 5.03
CA ARG A 106 -27.65 -29.31 5.34
C ARG A 106 -27.59 -30.58 4.51
N MET A 107 -27.23 -30.52 3.23
CA MET A 107 -27.08 -31.71 2.38
C MET A 107 -25.99 -32.61 2.95
N ARG A 108 -24.87 -32.02 3.39
CA ARG A 108 -23.79 -32.73 4.07
C ARG A 108 -24.23 -33.28 5.42
N GLU A 109 -24.87 -32.47 6.27
CA GLU A 109 -25.38 -32.90 7.58
C GLU A 109 -26.44 -33.99 7.47
N MET A 110 -27.36 -33.93 6.49
CA MET A 110 -28.39 -34.95 6.32
C MET A 110 -27.84 -36.24 5.74
N SER A 111 -26.92 -36.18 4.77
CA SER A 111 -26.18 -37.36 4.30
C SER A 111 -25.34 -37.98 5.43
N ASP A 112 -24.61 -37.17 6.20
CA ASP A 112 -23.80 -37.64 7.32
C ASP A 112 -24.66 -38.18 8.46
N ARG A 113 -25.83 -37.58 8.72
CA ARG A 113 -26.81 -38.13 9.69
C ARG A 113 -27.43 -39.41 9.16
N LEU A 114 -27.70 -39.54 7.86
CA LEU A 114 -28.18 -40.79 7.27
C LEU A 114 -27.12 -41.89 7.43
N ALA A 115 -25.88 -41.60 7.04
CA ALA A 115 -24.73 -42.48 7.18
C ALA A 115 -24.51 -42.85 8.66
N LYS A 116 -24.60 -41.91 9.61
CA LYS A 116 -24.46 -42.18 11.05
C LYS A 116 -25.64 -42.95 11.65
N VAL A 117 -26.87 -42.67 11.24
CA VAL A 117 -28.06 -43.40 11.70
C VAL A 117 -28.04 -44.84 11.19
N GLU A 118 -27.53 -45.06 9.98
CA GLU A 118 -27.42 -46.39 9.39
C GLU A 118 -26.16 -47.15 9.82
N ALA A 119 -25.05 -46.47 10.10
CA ALA A 119 -23.80 -47.05 10.60
C ALA A 119 -23.80 -47.40 12.09
N ARG A 120 -24.85 -47.06 12.86
CA ARG A 120 -24.99 -47.56 14.23
C ARG A 120 -25.07 -49.09 14.20
N PRO A 121 -24.21 -49.82 14.94
CA PRO A 121 -24.36 -51.25 15.11
C PRO A 121 -25.74 -51.48 15.74
N GLY A 122 -26.57 -52.32 15.12
CA GLY A 122 -27.80 -52.76 15.76
C GLY A 122 -27.43 -53.38 17.10
N SER A 123 -28.14 -53.01 18.17
CA SER A 123 -28.09 -53.76 19.42
C SER A 123 -28.23 -55.24 19.08
N THR A 124 -27.28 -56.04 19.56
CA THR A 124 -27.25 -57.49 19.49
C THR A 124 -28.55 -58.08 20.04
N GLY A 125 -29.54 -58.18 19.16
CA GLY A 125 -30.67 -59.09 19.27
C GLY A 125 -30.33 -60.28 18.40
N SER A 126 -30.19 -61.44 19.04
CA SER A 126 -30.01 -62.76 18.46
C SER A 126 -30.79 -62.95 17.15
N GLY A 127 -30.22 -63.76 16.25
CA GLY A 127 -31.00 -64.42 15.21
C GLY A 127 -32.23 -65.03 15.85
N GLY A 128 -33.40 -64.50 15.49
CA GLY A 128 -34.70 -64.89 16.01
C GLY A 128 -35.74 -64.76 14.90
N PRO A 129 -36.76 -65.63 14.88
CA PRO A 129 -37.45 -66.01 13.65
C PRO A 129 -38.37 -64.90 13.13
N ASP A 130 -38.33 -64.70 11.81
CA ASP A 130 -39.39 -64.20 10.95
C ASP A 130 -39.89 -62.74 11.09
N ARG A 131 -39.03 -61.77 10.73
CA ARG A 131 -39.42 -60.35 10.50
C ARG A 131 -40.54 -60.18 9.47
N ARG A 132 -40.78 -61.19 8.61
CA ARG A 132 -41.84 -61.20 7.61
C ARG A 132 -43.24 -61.07 8.23
N ASN A 133 -43.37 -61.38 9.52
CA ASN A 133 -44.62 -61.42 10.28
C ASN A 133 -44.70 -60.34 11.38
N THR A 134 -44.12 -59.15 11.18
CA THR A 134 -44.26 -58.02 12.14
C THR A 134 -45.08 -56.86 11.56
N LEU A 135 -46.12 -56.42 12.27
CA LEU A 135 -46.82 -55.16 12.01
C LEU A 135 -46.30 -54.05 12.95
N VAL A 136 -46.20 -52.85 12.40
CA VAL A 136 -45.87 -51.60 13.10
C VAL A 136 -47.13 -50.75 13.17
N PHE A 137 -47.50 -50.33 14.38
CA PHE A 137 -48.60 -49.41 14.62
C PHE A 137 -48.06 -48.04 15.02
N GLY A 138 -48.58 -46.97 14.43
CA GLY A 138 -48.14 -45.61 14.67
C GLY A 138 -49.28 -44.60 14.64
N GLY A 139 -48.97 -43.36 15.04
CA GLY A 139 -49.94 -42.27 15.20
C GLY A 139 -49.54 -41.32 16.35
N TRP A 140 -48.85 -41.87 17.36
CA TRP A 140 -48.42 -41.15 18.55
C TRP A 140 -47.23 -40.21 18.35
N SER A 141 -47.10 -39.23 19.24
CA SER A 141 -45.94 -38.33 19.30
C SER A 141 -44.64 -39.07 19.71
N PRO A 142 -43.44 -38.58 19.33
CA PRO A 142 -42.14 -39.24 19.61
C PRO A 142 -41.84 -39.55 21.09
N ASN A 143 -42.48 -38.85 22.04
CA ASN A 143 -42.18 -38.91 23.47
C ASN A 143 -43.28 -39.56 24.33
N THR A 144 -44.26 -40.22 23.70
CA THR A 144 -45.36 -40.91 24.41
C THR A 144 -44.84 -42.05 25.27
N ARG A 145 -45.29 -42.14 26.53
CA ARG A 145 -44.88 -43.18 27.48
C ARG A 145 -45.40 -44.56 27.03
N ARG A 146 -44.57 -45.59 27.19
CA ARG A 146 -44.90 -46.98 26.78
C ARG A 146 -46.26 -47.47 27.30
N GLY A 147 -46.56 -47.24 28.57
CA GLY A 147 -47.83 -47.67 29.18
C GLY A 147 -49.05 -47.06 28.48
N THR A 148 -49.04 -45.75 28.28
CA THR A 148 -50.10 -45.01 27.58
C THR A 148 -50.24 -45.47 26.12
N LEU A 149 -49.12 -45.64 25.41
CA LEU A 149 -49.13 -46.05 24.00
C LEU A 149 -49.73 -47.43 23.79
N LEU A 150 -49.33 -48.42 24.62
CA LEU A 150 -49.83 -49.79 24.50
C LEU A 150 -51.30 -49.92 24.93
N GLU A 151 -51.71 -49.18 25.97
CA GLU A 151 -53.10 -49.16 26.43
C GLU A 151 -54.03 -48.57 25.36
N GLN A 152 -53.67 -47.41 24.79
CA GLN A 152 -54.44 -46.78 23.72
C GLN A 152 -54.51 -47.66 22.46
N LEU A 153 -53.42 -48.36 22.10
CA LEU A 153 -53.43 -49.29 20.98
C LEU A 153 -54.36 -50.49 21.24
N ARG A 154 -54.36 -51.03 22.46
CA ARG A 154 -55.22 -52.16 22.86
C ARG A 154 -56.70 -51.77 22.75
N GLN A 155 -57.06 -50.58 23.22
CA GLN A 155 -58.42 -50.04 23.12
C GLN A 155 -58.84 -49.84 21.66
N ALA A 156 -57.96 -49.26 20.83
CA ALA A 156 -58.24 -49.03 19.41
C ALA A 156 -58.43 -50.35 18.63
N ILE A 157 -57.58 -51.35 18.87
CA ILE A 157 -57.68 -52.69 18.24
C ILE A 157 -58.98 -53.40 18.63
N HIS A 158 -59.43 -53.27 19.89
CA HIS A 158 -60.72 -53.80 20.32
C HIS A 158 -61.90 -53.07 19.66
N SER A 159 -61.86 -51.74 19.58
CA SER A 159 -62.92 -50.93 18.95
C SER A 159 -63.09 -51.22 17.45
N LEU A 160 -61.99 -51.55 16.76
CA LEU A 160 -61.97 -51.87 15.33
C LEU A 160 -62.37 -53.32 15.02
N GLY A 161 -62.70 -54.13 16.04
CA GLY A 161 -63.12 -55.52 15.85
C GLY A 161 -62.02 -56.46 15.35
N VAL A 162 -60.75 -56.04 15.37
CA VAL A 162 -59.61 -56.83 14.87
C VAL A 162 -58.84 -57.55 15.99
N ALA A 163 -59.26 -57.40 17.25
CA ALA A 163 -58.63 -58.07 18.39
C ALA A 163 -58.56 -59.60 18.23
N GLY A 164 -59.59 -60.25 17.67
CA GLY A 164 -59.58 -61.71 17.43
C GLY A 164 -58.60 -62.18 16.36
N LEU A 165 -58.10 -61.26 15.52
CA LEU A 165 -57.09 -61.53 14.50
C LEU A 165 -55.67 -61.37 15.04
N MET A 166 -55.48 -60.76 16.22
CA MET A 166 -54.19 -60.66 16.89
C MET A 166 -53.88 -61.98 17.61
N ASP A 167 -52.63 -62.45 17.56
CA ASP A 167 -52.16 -63.67 18.25
C ASP A 167 -50.94 -63.41 19.16
N ALA A 168 -50.50 -62.16 19.24
CA ALA A 168 -49.48 -61.69 20.16
C ALA A 168 -49.82 -60.28 20.65
N GLU A 169 -49.43 -59.95 21.88
CA GLU A 169 -49.61 -58.59 22.40
C GLU A 169 -48.61 -57.62 21.74
N PRO A 170 -49.06 -56.42 21.31
CA PRO A 170 -48.16 -55.37 20.87
C PRO A 170 -47.20 -54.95 21.99
N PHE A 171 -45.96 -54.64 21.62
CA PHE A 171 -44.93 -54.16 22.55
C PHE A 171 -44.19 -52.94 21.98
N CYS A 172 -43.40 -52.30 22.85
CA CYS A 172 -42.64 -51.10 22.52
C CYS A 172 -41.22 -51.20 23.09
N THR A 173 -40.20 -50.97 22.25
CA THR A 173 -38.78 -51.09 22.60
C THR A 173 -38.24 -49.79 23.20
N GLY A 174 -38.57 -49.53 24.47
CA GLY A 174 -38.10 -48.38 25.24
C GLY A 174 -39.19 -47.77 26.13
N ALA A 175 -38.80 -46.88 27.04
CA ALA A 175 -39.75 -46.24 27.96
C ALA A 175 -40.67 -45.21 27.28
N ARG A 176 -40.21 -44.59 26.17
CA ARG A 176 -40.94 -43.60 25.37
C ARG A 176 -40.68 -43.78 23.87
N ARG A 177 -41.73 -43.81 23.05
CA ARG A 177 -41.69 -43.97 21.57
C ARG A 177 -42.94 -43.39 20.92
N SER A 178 -42.90 -43.25 19.59
CA SER A 178 -44.05 -42.93 18.72
C SER A 178 -44.75 -44.14 18.09
N VAL A 179 -44.19 -45.36 18.24
CA VAL A 179 -44.69 -46.57 17.55
C VAL A 179 -44.67 -47.79 18.46
N ALA A 180 -45.58 -48.73 18.19
CA ALA A 180 -45.60 -50.07 18.76
C ALA A 180 -45.41 -51.13 17.67
N LEU A 181 -44.93 -52.30 18.07
CA LEU A 181 -44.64 -53.45 17.23
C LEU A 181 -45.47 -54.64 17.69
N CYS A 182 -46.00 -55.42 16.75
CA CYS A 182 -46.64 -56.69 17.06
C CYS A 182 -46.07 -57.76 16.12
N VAL A 183 -45.54 -58.84 16.70
CA VAL A 183 -44.94 -59.95 15.97
C VAL A 183 -45.94 -61.11 15.96
N PHE A 184 -46.45 -61.43 14.79
CA PHE A 184 -47.42 -62.48 14.55
C PHE A 184 -46.71 -63.81 14.43
N LYS A 185 -47.30 -64.85 15.02
CA LYS A 185 -46.87 -66.24 14.87
C LYS A 185 -47.87 -66.96 13.96
N ARG A 186 -47.42 -68.06 13.38
CA ARG A 186 -48.31 -68.96 12.62
C ARG A 186 -49.20 -69.71 13.61
N ARG A 187 -50.51 -69.71 13.40
CA ARG A 187 -51.42 -70.57 14.18
C ARG A 187 -51.31 -72.02 13.69
N PRO A 188 -51.50 -73.03 14.56
CA PRO A 188 -51.41 -74.45 14.15
C PRO A 188 -52.32 -74.84 12.98
N SER A 189 -53.41 -74.09 12.76
CA SER A 189 -54.41 -74.31 11.71
C SER A 189 -54.19 -73.52 10.41
N GLU A 190 -53.12 -72.70 10.32
CA GLU A 190 -52.88 -71.80 9.17
C GLU A 190 -51.83 -72.39 8.19
N GLY A 191 -52.02 -72.19 6.88
CA GLY A 191 -51.03 -72.46 5.82
C GLY A 191 -49.86 -71.46 5.80
N ASP A 192 -48.81 -71.69 5.00
CA ASP A 192 -47.59 -70.86 5.01
C ASP A 192 -47.82 -69.38 4.62
N ASP A 193 -48.82 -69.08 3.78
CA ASP A 193 -49.14 -67.71 3.32
C ASP A 193 -50.30 -67.02 4.09
N GLU A 194 -51.01 -67.75 4.95
CA GLU A 194 -52.20 -67.25 5.66
C GLU A 194 -51.92 -66.24 6.79
N PRO A 195 -50.82 -66.32 7.57
CA PRO A 195 -50.47 -65.30 8.57
C PRO A 195 -50.31 -63.90 7.95
N ARG A 196 -49.77 -63.84 6.72
CA ARG A 196 -49.57 -62.59 5.99
C ARG A 196 -50.89 -62.00 5.53
N SER A 197 -51.82 -62.83 5.06
CA SER A 197 -53.20 -62.43 4.72
C SER A 197 -53.96 -61.90 5.94
N ARG A 198 -53.79 -62.51 7.12
CA ARG A 198 -54.35 -62.03 8.40
C ARG A 198 -53.80 -60.66 8.78
N MET A 199 -52.49 -60.47 8.71
CA MET A 199 -51.85 -59.17 8.94
C MET A 199 -52.31 -58.11 7.94
N LEU A 200 -52.49 -58.47 6.67
CA LEU A 200 -52.95 -57.56 5.62
C LEU A 200 -54.37 -57.08 5.91
N ARG A 201 -55.25 -57.96 6.39
CA ARG A 201 -56.62 -57.63 6.80
C ARG A 201 -56.64 -56.69 8.01
N ILE A 202 -55.79 -56.92 9.01
CA ILE A 202 -55.63 -56.00 10.15
C ILE A 202 -55.17 -54.62 9.66
N MET A 203 -54.17 -54.59 8.77
CA MET A 203 -53.64 -53.35 8.22
C MET A 203 -54.70 -52.56 7.44
N GLN A 204 -55.51 -53.24 6.62
CA GLN A 204 -56.60 -52.63 5.86
C GLN A 204 -57.68 -52.05 6.79
N VAL A 205 -58.12 -52.80 7.80
CA VAL A 205 -59.16 -52.32 8.74
C VAL A 205 -58.66 -51.15 9.58
N VAL A 206 -57.42 -51.21 10.07
CA VAL A 206 -56.83 -50.13 10.89
C VAL A 206 -56.65 -48.86 10.08
N ASN A 207 -56.11 -48.95 8.85
CA ASN A 207 -55.87 -47.76 8.02
C ASN A 207 -57.16 -47.17 7.44
N ALA A 208 -58.18 -48.00 7.18
CA ALA A 208 -59.50 -47.53 6.74
C ALA A 208 -60.31 -46.91 7.90
N GLY A 209 -60.12 -47.39 9.13
CA GLY A 209 -60.86 -46.92 10.31
C GLY A 209 -60.51 -45.51 10.78
N GLN A 210 -59.38 -44.94 10.36
CA GLN A 210 -58.93 -43.56 10.69
C GLN A 210 -59.13 -43.19 12.18
N VAL A 211 -58.83 -44.12 13.09
CA VAL A 211 -59.13 -43.94 14.52
C VAL A 211 -58.27 -42.84 15.11
N GLN A 212 -58.91 -41.79 15.62
CA GLN A 212 -58.21 -40.66 16.23
C GLN A 212 -57.88 -40.99 17.69
N ILE A 213 -56.59 -41.02 18.01
CA ILE A 213 -56.10 -41.31 19.36
C ILE A 213 -55.84 -39.98 20.10
N GLU A 214 -56.28 -39.91 21.35
CA GLU A 214 -56.11 -38.73 22.19
C GLU A 214 -54.62 -38.40 22.40
N GLY A 215 -54.20 -37.21 21.97
CA GLY A 215 -52.80 -36.75 22.00
C GLY A 215 -51.92 -37.21 20.83
N ALA A 216 -52.49 -37.88 19.81
CA ALA A 216 -51.78 -38.31 18.62
C ALA A 216 -51.73 -37.21 17.53
N VAL A 217 -50.62 -37.17 16.78
CA VAL A 217 -50.41 -36.19 15.69
C VAL A 217 -51.08 -36.64 14.39
N LYS A 218 -51.32 -37.95 14.25
CA LYS A 218 -51.99 -38.56 13.11
C LYS A 218 -52.96 -39.65 13.59
N PRO A 219 -53.99 -39.97 12.78
CA PRO A 219 -54.84 -41.14 13.02
C PRO A 219 -54.00 -42.42 13.14
N LEU A 220 -54.51 -43.40 13.87
CA LEU A 220 -53.87 -44.70 14.01
C LEU A 220 -53.66 -45.34 12.65
N TRP A 221 -52.42 -45.73 12.37
CA TRP A 221 -52.07 -46.47 11.17
C TRP A 221 -51.26 -47.72 11.50
N ALA A 222 -51.37 -48.72 10.63
CA ALA A 222 -50.62 -49.95 10.66
C ALA A 222 -49.84 -50.13 9.35
N SER A 223 -48.64 -50.71 9.43
CA SER A 223 -47.86 -51.09 8.24
C SER A 223 -47.00 -52.31 8.52
N PHE A 224 -46.65 -53.08 7.50
CA PHE A 224 -45.62 -54.11 7.65
C PHE A 224 -44.28 -53.49 8.06
N SER A 225 -43.56 -54.17 8.95
CA SER A 225 -42.21 -53.80 9.33
C SER A 225 -41.29 -53.88 8.11
N LYS A 226 -40.72 -52.74 7.71
CA LYS A 226 -39.80 -52.65 6.57
C LYS A 226 -38.44 -53.27 6.91
N SER A 227 -37.86 -54.00 5.96
CA SER A 227 -36.49 -54.50 6.07
C SER A 227 -35.48 -53.34 6.21
N PRO A 228 -34.26 -53.58 6.76
CA PRO A 228 -33.21 -52.57 6.80
C PRO A 228 -32.86 -52.03 5.41
N GLU A 229 -32.89 -52.88 4.38
CA GLU A 229 -32.67 -52.50 2.98
C GLU A 229 -33.81 -51.60 2.47
N GLU A 230 -35.08 -51.98 2.62
CA GLU A 230 -36.20 -51.12 2.17
C GLU A 230 -36.26 -49.76 2.88
N ARG A 231 -35.80 -49.68 4.14
CA ARG A 231 -35.64 -48.40 4.84
C ARG A 231 -34.50 -47.58 4.27
N GLY A 232 -33.38 -48.22 3.91
CA GLY A 232 -32.27 -47.57 3.21
C GLY A 232 -32.68 -47.00 1.86
N ARG A 233 -33.50 -47.73 1.07
CA ARG A 233 -34.00 -47.24 -0.22
C ARG A 233 -34.90 -46.00 -0.07
N ALA A 234 -35.86 -46.07 0.85
CA ALA A 234 -36.76 -44.94 1.11
C ALA A 234 -36.07 -43.72 1.74
N ALA A 235 -34.91 -43.91 2.37
CA ALA A 235 -34.18 -42.86 3.05
C ALA A 235 -33.59 -41.81 2.08
N VAL A 236 -33.08 -42.24 0.92
CA VAL A 236 -32.52 -41.33 -0.11
C VAL A 236 -33.59 -40.36 -0.60
N ALA A 237 -34.74 -40.91 -1.01
CA ALA A 237 -35.90 -40.15 -1.44
C ALA A 237 -36.46 -39.22 -0.34
N ALA A 238 -36.43 -39.66 0.92
CA ALA A 238 -36.87 -38.84 2.05
C ALA A 238 -35.94 -37.63 2.32
N VAL A 239 -34.64 -37.74 2.03
CA VAL A 239 -33.69 -36.62 2.14
C VAL A 239 -34.03 -35.56 1.10
N VAL A 240 -34.20 -35.93 -0.16
CA VAL A 240 -34.58 -34.97 -1.23
C VAL A 240 -35.89 -34.28 -0.90
N ARG A 241 -36.92 -35.04 -0.50
CA ARG A 241 -38.22 -34.46 -0.12
C ARG A 241 -38.11 -33.46 1.03
N LYS A 242 -37.26 -33.69 2.04
CA LYS A 242 -37.04 -32.75 3.15
C LYS A 242 -36.33 -31.48 2.70
N ILE A 243 -35.38 -31.59 1.77
CA ILE A 243 -34.68 -30.44 1.19
C ILE A 243 -35.70 -29.57 0.43
N VAL A 244 -36.48 -30.16 -0.48
CA VAL A 244 -37.50 -29.44 -1.24
C VAL A 244 -38.53 -28.81 -0.30
N LEU A 245 -39.06 -29.55 0.68
CA LEU A 245 -40.04 -29.01 1.64
C LEU A 245 -39.52 -27.79 2.42
N LYS A 246 -38.22 -27.74 2.71
CA LYS A 246 -37.63 -26.67 3.51
C LYS A 246 -37.25 -25.45 2.65
N PHE A 247 -36.60 -25.69 1.51
CA PHE A 247 -36.01 -24.61 0.71
C PHE A 247 -36.93 -24.12 -0.41
N ALA A 248 -37.83 -24.98 -0.92
CA ALA A 248 -38.84 -24.63 -1.90
C ALA A 248 -40.19 -25.32 -1.57
N PRO A 249 -40.82 -25.03 -0.41
CA PRO A 249 -42.07 -25.65 0.03
C PRO A 249 -43.19 -25.57 -1.03
N GLN A 250 -43.21 -24.51 -1.82
CA GLN A 250 -44.15 -24.31 -2.92
C GLN A 250 -44.04 -25.35 -4.04
N ARG A 251 -42.85 -25.96 -4.23
CA ARG A 251 -42.60 -26.99 -5.25
C ARG A 251 -42.74 -28.42 -4.73
N ILE A 252 -43.19 -28.62 -3.48
CA ILE A 252 -43.37 -29.97 -2.92
C ILE A 252 -44.44 -30.78 -3.65
N GLN A 253 -45.41 -30.10 -4.28
CA GLN A 253 -46.46 -30.73 -5.08
C GLN A 253 -45.94 -31.18 -6.46
N ASP A 254 -44.84 -30.60 -6.93
CA ASP A 254 -44.19 -30.95 -8.20
C ASP A 254 -43.16 -32.09 -8.04
N LEU A 255 -42.92 -32.53 -6.80
CA LEU A 255 -41.93 -33.57 -6.47
C LEU A 255 -42.62 -34.95 -6.41
N ASP A 256 -42.37 -35.76 -7.43
CA ASP A 256 -42.73 -37.16 -7.45
C ASP A 256 -41.69 -38.01 -6.71
N VAL A 257 -42.17 -38.84 -5.78
CA VAL A 257 -41.31 -39.62 -4.88
C VAL A 257 -41.66 -41.09 -4.90
N GLU A 258 -40.76 -41.90 -5.46
CA GLU A 258 -40.88 -43.36 -5.45
C GLU A 258 -40.00 -43.96 -4.34
N TYR A 259 -40.57 -44.06 -3.14
CA TYR A 259 -39.84 -44.52 -1.95
C TYR A 259 -39.31 -45.95 -2.05
N THR A 260 -39.89 -46.81 -2.88
CA THR A 260 -39.47 -48.21 -3.07
C THR A 260 -38.17 -48.34 -3.84
N SER A 261 -37.94 -47.45 -4.81
CA SER A 261 -36.72 -47.37 -5.63
C SER A 261 -35.73 -46.32 -5.14
N GLY A 262 -36.13 -45.46 -4.19
CA GLY A 262 -35.30 -44.36 -3.66
C GLY A 262 -35.14 -43.20 -4.64
N ARG A 263 -35.94 -43.19 -5.72
CA ARG A 263 -35.88 -42.21 -6.78
C ARG A 263 -36.87 -41.08 -6.55
N THR A 264 -36.45 -39.88 -6.94
CA THR A 264 -37.29 -38.68 -6.90
C THR A 264 -37.13 -37.91 -8.18
N TRP A 265 -38.20 -37.24 -8.60
CA TRP A 265 -38.24 -36.45 -9.83
C TRP A 265 -39.00 -35.15 -9.59
N ILE A 266 -38.59 -34.09 -10.27
CA ILE A 266 -39.42 -32.90 -10.46
C ILE A 266 -39.59 -32.72 -11.96
N ARG A 267 -40.83 -32.88 -12.45
CA ARG A 267 -41.13 -33.00 -13.88
C ARG A 267 -40.29 -34.15 -14.50
N ASP A 268 -39.52 -33.86 -15.55
CA ASP A 268 -38.69 -34.85 -16.25
C ASP A 268 -37.27 -35.00 -15.66
N ASP A 269 -36.89 -34.17 -14.67
CA ASP A 269 -35.53 -34.17 -14.10
C ASP A 269 -35.45 -35.14 -12.89
N GLN A 270 -34.64 -36.20 -12.99
CA GLN A 270 -34.38 -37.13 -11.88
C GLN A 270 -33.38 -36.55 -10.87
N LEU A 271 -33.77 -36.52 -9.60
CA LEU A 271 -33.00 -35.91 -8.52
C LEU A 271 -32.27 -36.91 -7.64
N SER A 272 -32.74 -38.15 -7.53
CA SER A 272 -32.03 -39.21 -6.79
C SER A 272 -32.24 -40.60 -7.35
N GLY A 273 -31.39 -41.53 -6.95
CA GLY A 273 -31.50 -42.95 -7.27
C GLY A 273 -30.55 -43.83 -6.47
N LEU A 274 -30.63 -45.14 -6.72
CA LEU A 274 -29.74 -46.17 -6.17
C LEU A 274 -28.90 -46.79 -7.28
N GLY A 275 -27.67 -47.20 -6.95
CA GLY A 275 -26.68 -47.67 -7.92
C GLY A 275 -25.86 -46.53 -8.52
N ASP A 276 -25.46 -46.69 -9.78
CA ASP A 276 -24.72 -45.65 -10.49
C ASP A 276 -25.66 -44.54 -11.02
N PRO A 277 -25.21 -43.27 -11.07
CA PRO A 277 -25.97 -42.17 -11.63
C PRO A 277 -26.23 -42.36 -13.13
N VAL A 278 -27.45 -42.02 -13.56
CA VAL A 278 -27.78 -41.99 -15.00
C VAL A 278 -26.98 -40.88 -15.70
N PRO A 279 -26.65 -40.99 -17.00
CA PRO A 279 -25.74 -40.06 -17.69
C PRO A 279 -26.17 -38.59 -17.65
N GLU A 280 -27.46 -38.33 -17.45
CA GLU A 280 -28.07 -37.00 -17.38
C GLU A 280 -27.80 -36.28 -16.04
N VAL A 281 -27.27 -36.98 -15.04
CA VAL A 281 -26.94 -36.44 -13.71
C VAL A 281 -25.75 -35.50 -13.79
N ARG A 282 -25.97 -34.23 -13.46
CA ARG A 282 -24.98 -33.16 -13.64
C ARG A 282 -23.93 -33.11 -12.54
N ARG A 283 -24.32 -33.36 -11.29
CA ARG A 283 -23.40 -33.39 -10.13
C ARG A 283 -23.89 -34.39 -9.07
N SER A 284 -23.55 -35.66 -9.22
CA SER A 284 -23.95 -36.72 -8.29
C SER A 284 -23.19 -36.64 -6.96
N ARG A 285 -23.90 -36.54 -5.83
CA ARG A 285 -23.37 -36.84 -4.49
C ARG A 285 -23.78 -38.24 -4.06
N VAL A 286 -22.80 -39.08 -3.75
CA VAL A 286 -23.03 -40.45 -3.28
C VAL A 286 -23.53 -40.45 -1.83
N VAL A 287 -24.59 -41.20 -1.57
CA VAL A 287 -25.21 -41.42 -0.26
C VAL A 287 -25.14 -42.91 0.06
N THR A 288 -24.40 -43.27 1.10
CA THR A 288 -24.29 -44.68 1.52
C THR A 288 -25.52 -45.09 2.32
N THR A 289 -26.22 -46.13 1.86
CA THR A 289 -27.36 -46.71 2.59
C THR A 289 -27.21 -48.22 2.79
N LYS A 290 -28.01 -48.80 3.70
CA LYS A 290 -28.09 -50.26 3.92
C LYS A 290 -28.60 -51.04 2.69
N ALA A 291 -29.15 -50.37 1.69
CA ALA A 291 -29.58 -50.98 0.44
C ALA A 291 -28.53 -50.91 -0.69
N GLY A 292 -27.35 -50.33 -0.42
CA GLY A 292 -26.31 -50.02 -1.41
C GLY A 292 -26.05 -48.52 -1.54
N PRO A 293 -25.05 -48.12 -2.35
CA PRO A 293 -24.79 -46.72 -2.66
C PRO A 293 -25.96 -46.14 -3.45
N GLY A 294 -26.44 -44.97 -3.03
CA GLY A 294 -27.35 -44.13 -3.81
C GLY A 294 -26.70 -42.81 -4.17
N TRP A 295 -27.40 -41.99 -4.94
CA TRP A 295 -26.91 -40.68 -5.34
C TRP A 295 -28.02 -39.65 -5.35
N ILE A 296 -27.64 -38.38 -5.20
CA ILE A 296 -28.51 -37.21 -5.34
C ILE A 296 -27.81 -36.24 -6.32
N ASP A 297 -28.52 -35.77 -7.35
CA ASP A 297 -27.98 -34.76 -8.28
C ASP A 297 -28.06 -33.37 -7.67
N GLU A 298 -26.94 -32.88 -7.14
CA GLU A 298 -26.88 -31.60 -6.43
C GLU A 298 -27.16 -30.40 -7.34
N ALA A 299 -26.68 -30.44 -8.59
CA ALA A 299 -26.82 -29.33 -9.52
C ALA A 299 -28.26 -29.20 -10.02
N THR A 300 -28.90 -30.33 -10.33
CA THR A 300 -30.30 -30.34 -10.75
C THR A 300 -31.23 -30.03 -9.56
N LEU A 301 -30.94 -30.55 -8.37
CA LEU A 301 -31.69 -30.21 -7.16
C LEU A 301 -31.57 -28.71 -6.82
N SER A 302 -30.36 -28.13 -6.89
CA SER A 302 -30.13 -26.72 -6.58
C SER A 302 -30.86 -25.79 -7.56
N LYS A 303 -30.87 -26.12 -8.86
CA LYS A 303 -31.70 -25.44 -9.86
C LYS A 303 -33.17 -25.42 -9.46
N TRP A 304 -33.73 -26.55 -9.04
CA TRP A 304 -35.16 -26.63 -8.68
C TRP A 304 -35.50 -26.00 -7.33
N VAL A 305 -34.55 -25.92 -6.39
CA VAL A 305 -34.73 -25.14 -5.16
C VAL A 305 -34.27 -23.67 -5.29
N GLU A 306 -33.94 -23.23 -6.51
CA GLU A 306 -33.56 -21.85 -6.85
C GLU A 306 -32.29 -21.35 -6.12
N VAL A 307 -31.27 -22.21 -6.06
CA VAL A 307 -29.95 -21.96 -5.45
C VAL A 307 -28.85 -22.23 -6.49
N ASP A 308 -28.08 -21.20 -6.89
CA ASP A 308 -27.01 -21.33 -7.90
C ASP A 308 -25.71 -21.88 -7.30
N LEU A 309 -25.26 -23.04 -7.80
CA LEU A 309 -23.96 -23.63 -7.48
C LEU A 309 -22.96 -23.29 -8.60
N ALA A 310 -21.86 -22.60 -8.28
CA ALA A 310 -20.87 -22.17 -9.27
C ALA A 310 -20.19 -23.37 -9.99
N GLU A 311 -20.13 -23.31 -11.32
CA GLU A 311 -19.59 -24.36 -12.21
C GLU A 311 -18.07 -24.52 -12.09
N GLN A 312 -17.58 -25.75 -11.88
CA GLN A 312 -16.18 -26.15 -12.09
C GLN A 312 -16.06 -26.95 -13.40
N PRO A 313 -15.01 -26.75 -14.22
CA PRO A 313 -14.84 -27.49 -15.47
C PRO A 313 -14.32 -28.92 -15.24
N GLN A 314 -14.85 -29.85 -16.05
CA GLN A 314 -14.64 -31.30 -16.02
C GLN A 314 -13.15 -31.72 -16.16
N GLN A 315 -12.71 -32.61 -15.26
CA GLN A 315 -11.46 -33.37 -15.38
C GLN A 315 -11.73 -34.70 -16.10
N SER A 316 -11.05 -34.93 -17.23
CA SER A 316 -10.92 -36.24 -17.86
C SER A 316 -9.93 -37.11 -17.08
N HIS A 317 -10.35 -38.31 -16.69
CA HIS A 317 -9.54 -39.32 -16.02
C HIS A 317 -8.40 -39.86 -16.90
N ALA A 318 -7.17 -39.82 -16.38
CA ALA A 318 -6.13 -40.81 -16.69
C ALA A 318 -5.15 -40.97 -15.52
N GLN A 319 -5.31 -42.11 -14.82
CA GLN A 319 -4.27 -42.94 -14.17
C GLN A 319 -3.29 -42.34 -13.14
N ASN A 320 -3.61 -42.66 -11.87
CA ASN A 320 -2.73 -42.94 -10.72
C ASN A 320 -1.21 -42.76 -10.85
N SER A 321 -0.68 -41.77 -10.11
CA SER A 321 0.51 -41.92 -9.25
C SER A 321 0.67 -40.71 -8.32
N LEU A 322 0.62 -40.91 -6.98
CA LEU A 322 1.32 -40.21 -5.88
C LEU A 322 1.62 -38.67 -5.92
N GLY A 323 1.01 -37.88 -6.80
CA GLY A 323 1.41 -36.49 -7.10
C GLY A 323 0.59 -35.37 -6.48
N ASP A 324 -0.46 -35.67 -5.70
CA ASP A 324 -1.48 -34.67 -5.31
C ASP A 324 -1.37 -34.16 -3.87
N PHE A 325 -0.18 -34.21 -3.26
CA PHE A 325 0.07 -33.45 -2.03
C PHE A 325 0.32 -31.98 -2.38
N GLY A 326 -0.49 -31.07 -1.81
CA GLY A 326 -0.33 -29.62 -1.95
C GLY A 326 1.08 -29.11 -1.55
N LYS A 327 1.38 -27.83 -1.78
CA LYS A 327 2.71 -27.29 -1.44
C LYS A 327 2.93 -27.35 0.08
N LEU A 328 4.13 -27.71 0.50
CA LEU A 328 4.51 -27.78 1.90
C LEU A 328 4.88 -26.38 2.42
N LEU A 329 4.19 -25.92 3.47
CA LEU A 329 4.55 -24.76 4.28
C LEU A 329 5.28 -25.23 5.54
N SER A 330 6.37 -24.56 5.93
CA SER A 330 7.00 -24.78 7.23
C SER A 330 6.85 -23.57 8.14
N VAL A 331 6.30 -23.79 9.33
CA VAL A 331 6.22 -22.80 10.41
C VAL A 331 7.13 -23.27 11.53
N TRP A 332 8.15 -22.48 11.80
CA TRP A 332 9.18 -22.75 12.78
C TRP A 332 8.93 -21.93 14.04
N GLY A 333 9.55 -22.36 15.14
CA GLY A 333 9.36 -21.78 16.45
C GLY A 333 10.61 -21.87 17.32
N TRP A 334 10.99 -20.78 17.98
CA TRP A 334 12.17 -20.80 18.85
C TRP A 334 12.14 -19.78 19.99
N ASN A 335 12.24 -20.27 21.23
CA ASN A 335 12.53 -19.44 22.39
C ASN A 335 14.03 -19.07 22.38
N VAL A 336 14.31 -17.80 22.09
CA VAL A 336 15.67 -17.31 21.87
C VAL A 336 16.35 -16.83 23.15
N GLY A 337 15.71 -16.94 24.31
CA GLY A 337 16.32 -16.62 25.61
C GLY A 337 16.97 -15.22 25.67
N GLY A 338 16.42 -14.25 24.94
CA GLY A 338 16.93 -12.87 24.84
C GLY A 338 18.27 -12.73 24.11
N ALA A 339 18.66 -13.73 23.32
CA ALA A 339 19.82 -13.64 22.44
C ALA A 339 19.68 -12.51 21.43
N GLU A 340 20.82 -11.92 21.04
CA GLU A 340 20.85 -10.81 20.09
C GLU A 340 20.37 -11.29 18.71
N LEU A 341 19.25 -10.77 18.18
CA LEU A 341 18.60 -11.32 16.98
C LEU A 341 19.52 -11.50 15.77
N SER A 342 20.57 -10.69 15.67
CA SER A 342 21.60 -10.80 14.63
C SER A 342 22.33 -12.16 14.57
N VAL A 343 22.28 -12.99 15.62
CA VAL A 343 22.87 -14.33 15.61
C VAL A 343 21.96 -15.38 14.95
N LEU A 344 20.64 -15.13 14.87
CA LEU A 344 19.63 -16.09 14.40
C LEU A 344 19.92 -16.67 13.01
N PRO A 345 20.32 -15.89 11.98
CA PRO A 345 20.57 -16.45 10.65
C PRO A 345 21.69 -17.47 10.58
N LYS A 346 22.66 -17.40 11.50
CA LYS A 346 23.70 -18.42 11.59
C LYS A 346 23.25 -19.58 12.46
N ALA A 347 22.59 -19.30 13.59
CA ALA A 347 22.10 -20.31 14.51
C ALA A 347 21.15 -21.27 13.79
N VAL A 348 20.11 -20.77 13.10
CA VAL A 348 19.17 -21.62 12.34
C VAL A 348 19.88 -22.49 11.30
N ARG A 349 20.83 -21.92 10.54
CA ARG A 349 21.63 -22.68 9.56
C ARG A 349 22.54 -23.74 10.17
N SER A 350 22.88 -23.61 11.45
CA SER A 350 23.74 -24.55 12.15
C SER A 350 22.95 -25.62 12.89
N SER A 351 21.70 -25.28 13.25
CA SER A 351 20.76 -26.13 13.99
C SER A 351 19.95 -27.05 13.08
N ALA A 352 19.56 -26.56 11.90
CA ALA A 352 18.72 -27.30 10.97
C ALA A 352 19.52 -27.87 9.80
N GLU A 353 19.06 -29.02 9.29
CA GLU A 353 19.61 -29.69 8.11
C GLU A 353 19.51 -28.83 6.84
N ARG A 354 18.52 -27.92 6.79
CA ARG A 354 18.29 -27.00 5.68
C ARG A 354 18.17 -25.55 6.16
N PRO A 355 18.58 -24.55 5.35
CA PRO A 355 18.29 -23.16 5.65
C PRO A 355 16.80 -22.84 5.51
N LEU A 356 16.34 -21.79 6.21
CA LEU A 356 15.00 -21.22 6.02
C LEU A 356 14.81 -20.83 4.56
N GLN A 357 13.80 -21.43 3.92
CA GLN A 357 13.32 -21.14 2.57
C GLN A 357 12.37 -19.96 2.57
N LYS A 358 12.22 -19.29 1.43
CA LYS A 358 11.44 -18.04 1.30
C LYS A 358 10.04 -18.14 1.90
N ASP A 359 9.39 -19.28 1.74
CA ASP A 359 8.03 -19.53 2.21
C ASP A 359 7.96 -19.87 3.71
N ASP A 360 9.09 -20.15 4.36
CA ASP A 360 9.13 -20.49 5.78
C ASP A 360 8.90 -19.26 6.68
N LEU A 361 8.11 -19.46 7.73
CA LEU A 361 7.87 -18.50 8.82
C LEU A 361 8.60 -18.97 10.08
N LEU A 362 9.24 -18.08 10.84
CA LEU A 362 9.84 -18.41 12.14
C LEU A 362 9.28 -17.51 13.24
N LEU A 363 8.58 -18.13 14.18
CA LEU A 363 8.02 -17.53 15.37
C LEU A 363 9.07 -17.47 16.47
N LEU A 364 9.13 -16.33 17.18
CA LEU A 364 10.17 -16.04 18.16
C LEU A 364 9.55 -15.77 19.52
N GLN A 365 10.00 -16.50 20.54
CA GLN A 365 9.72 -16.22 21.96
C GLN A 365 10.95 -15.60 22.63
N GLU A 366 10.72 -14.84 23.69
CA GLU A 366 11.78 -14.19 24.48
C GLU A 366 12.75 -13.29 23.68
N VAL A 367 12.24 -12.46 22.77
CA VAL A 367 13.03 -11.49 22.00
C VAL A 367 13.75 -10.48 22.92
N PRO A 368 14.99 -10.05 22.61
CA PRO A 368 15.80 -9.13 23.42
C PRO A 368 15.13 -7.78 23.74
N ARG A 369 15.56 -7.17 24.85
CA ARG A 369 14.95 -5.99 25.50
C ARG A 369 15.27 -4.65 24.82
N GLU A 370 15.12 -4.56 23.51
CA GLU A 370 15.60 -3.39 22.78
C GLU A 370 14.67 -2.18 22.90
N ARG A 371 13.34 -2.38 22.78
CA ARG A 371 12.32 -1.32 22.81
C ARG A 371 10.97 -1.84 23.33
N GLN A 372 10.13 -0.94 23.84
CA GLN A 372 8.72 -1.17 24.14
C GLN A 372 7.87 -0.98 22.88
N GLY A 373 6.78 -1.72 22.76
CA GLY A 373 5.85 -1.70 21.64
C GLY A 373 6.35 -2.48 20.42
N TRP A 374 5.76 -2.19 19.26
CA TRP A 374 6.12 -2.82 17.99
C TRP A 374 7.49 -2.36 17.48
N ASN A 375 8.34 -3.31 17.11
CA ASN A 375 9.67 -3.09 16.55
C ASN A 375 9.82 -3.84 15.22
N HIS A 376 10.55 -3.22 14.28
CA HIS A 376 10.72 -3.70 12.92
C HIS A 376 12.20 -3.73 12.56
N GLN A 377 12.70 -4.91 12.20
CA GLN A 377 14.11 -5.12 11.86
C GLN A 377 14.24 -5.92 10.56
N GLU A 378 15.42 -5.89 9.94
CA GLU A 378 15.75 -6.76 8.82
C GLU A 378 17.00 -7.57 9.14
N LEU A 379 16.90 -8.88 9.04
CA LEU A 379 17.95 -9.84 9.34
C LEU A 379 18.13 -10.78 8.16
N ALA A 380 19.34 -10.77 7.59
CA ALA A 380 19.71 -11.60 6.44
C ALA A 380 18.73 -11.53 5.24
N GLY A 381 18.19 -10.35 4.96
CA GLY A 381 17.25 -10.12 3.84
C GLY A 381 15.78 -10.42 4.16
N ARG A 382 15.48 -10.88 5.38
CA ARG A 382 14.14 -11.15 5.89
C ARG A 382 13.72 -10.12 6.94
N ARG A 383 12.43 -9.90 7.13
CA ARG A 383 11.90 -8.96 8.13
C ARG A 383 11.58 -9.64 9.44
N VAL A 384 11.95 -9.00 10.54
CA VAL A 384 11.48 -9.36 11.89
C VAL A 384 10.53 -8.29 12.38
N ILE A 385 9.36 -8.71 12.82
CA ILE A 385 8.44 -7.88 13.59
C ILE A 385 8.40 -8.46 14.99
N SER A 386 8.67 -7.64 16.00
CA SER A 386 8.56 -8.07 17.40
C SER A 386 7.73 -7.08 18.19
N HIS A 387 7.13 -7.54 19.27
CA HIS A 387 6.42 -6.72 20.22
C HIS A 387 6.90 -7.01 21.63
N ARG A 388 6.99 -5.97 22.47
CA ARG A 388 7.19 -6.11 23.91
C ARG A 388 6.32 -5.10 24.64
N ALA A 389 5.39 -5.57 25.46
CA ALA A 389 4.59 -4.68 26.31
C ALA A 389 5.47 -4.07 27.42
N GLU A 390 5.00 -3.01 28.08
CA GLU A 390 5.76 -2.32 29.15
C GLU A 390 6.11 -3.24 30.31
N HIS A 391 5.12 -4.01 30.76
CA HIS A 391 5.20 -4.98 31.85
C HIS A 391 5.86 -6.30 31.40
N GLN A 392 6.14 -6.47 30.11
CA GLN A 392 6.73 -7.69 29.59
C GLN A 392 8.26 -7.64 29.65
N TRP A 393 8.86 -8.62 30.33
CA TRP A 393 10.31 -8.70 30.47
C TRP A 393 11.02 -8.88 29.12
N ARG A 394 10.49 -9.76 28.27
CA ARG A 394 10.98 -10.06 26.90
C ARG A 394 9.81 -10.22 25.95
N GLY A 395 10.01 -9.86 24.69
CA GLY A 395 8.93 -9.81 23.70
C GLY A 395 8.72 -11.12 22.93
N THR A 396 7.76 -11.12 22.03
CA THR A 396 7.60 -12.17 20.99
C THR A 396 7.69 -11.57 19.59
N GLY A 397 7.81 -12.37 18.54
CA GLY A 397 7.89 -11.86 17.18
C GLY A 397 7.78 -12.89 16.07
N LEU A 398 7.83 -12.38 14.83
CA LEU A 398 7.75 -13.14 13.60
C LEU A 398 8.90 -12.74 12.68
N TRP A 399 9.62 -13.73 12.16
CA TRP A 399 10.69 -13.58 11.18
C TRP A 399 10.28 -14.24 9.85
N TYR A 400 10.14 -13.44 8.79
CA TYR A 400 9.58 -13.87 7.50
C TYR A 400 10.27 -13.20 6.31
N ASP A 401 10.14 -13.79 5.11
CA ASP A 401 10.59 -13.18 3.86
C ASP A 401 9.53 -12.23 3.30
N ALA A 402 9.86 -10.95 3.16
CA ALA A 402 8.92 -9.94 2.65
C ALA A 402 8.69 -9.98 1.12
N GLY A 403 9.37 -10.89 0.42
CA GLY A 403 9.07 -11.24 -0.97
C GLY A 403 7.95 -12.27 -1.07
N SER A 404 7.74 -13.05 -0.01
CA SER A 404 6.82 -14.21 -0.02
C SER A 404 5.62 -13.97 0.89
N TRP A 405 5.79 -13.21 1.97
CA TRP A 405 4.75 -12.91 2.95
C TRP A 405 4.59 -11.42 3.20
N CYS A 406 3.36 -11.01 3.50
CA CYS A 406 3.06 -9.73 4.13
C CYS A 406 2.22 -9.92 5.39
N VAL A 407 2.34 -8.98 6.33
CA VAL A 407 1.50 -8.94 7.54
C VAL A 407 0.37 -7.97 7.32
N LEU A 408 -0.87 -8.45 7.42
CA LEU A 408 -2.10 -7.68 7.25
C LEU A 408 -2.61 -7.11 8.57
N ARG A 409 -2.50 -7.89 9.64
CA ARG A 409 -2.91 -7.49 11.00
C ARG A 409 -1.93 -8.05 12.00
N ARG A 410 -1.79 -7.35 13.12
CA ARG A 410 -1.01 -7.80 14.27
C ARG A 410 -1.81 -7.50 15.53
N LEU A 411 -1.84 -8.45 16.45
CA LEU A 411 -2.49 -8.32 17.74
C LEU A 411 -1.44 -8.61 18.79
N CYS A 412 -1.38 -7.77 19.81
CA CYS A 412 -0.49 -7.97 20.96
C CYS A 412 -1.33 -8.27 22.19
N THR A 413 -0.82 -9.16 23.04
CA THR A 413 -1.35 -9.45 24.37
C THR A 413 -0.24 -9.32 25.40
N GLY A 414 -0.53 -9.52 26.69
CA GLY A 414 0.46 -9.48 27.76
C GLY A 414 1.60 -10.50 27.61
N ARG A 415 1.32 -11.67 26.99
CA ARG A 415 2.25 -12.80 26.90
C ARG A 415 2.63 -13.24 25.48
N GLY A 416 1.98 -12.69 24.45
CA GLY A 416 2.22 -13.13 23.09
C GLY A 416 1.78 -12.15 22.00
N THR A 417 1.95 -12.60 20.77
CA THR A 417 1.49 -11.89 19.58
C THR A 417 0.83 -12.83 18.58
N TRP A 418 -0.19 -12.31 17.89
CA TRP A 418 -0.81 -12.92 16.73
C TRP A 418 -0.56 -12.06 15.50
N PHE A 419 -0.32 -12.72 14.36
CA PHE A 419 -0.12 -12.06 13.07
C PHE A 419 -1.05 -12.69 12.04
N LYS A 420 -1.87 -11.88 11.38
CA LYS A 420 -2.53 -12.29 10.13
C LYS A 420 -1.54 -12.05 8.99
N VAL A 421 -1.10 -13.11 8.36
CA VAL A 421 -0.16 -13.06 7.24
C VAL A 421 -0.84 -13.53 5.95
N ARG A 422 -0.37 -12.99 4.83
CA ARG A 422 -0.79 -13.41 3.49
C ARG A 422 0.44 -13.74 2.66
N HIS A 423 0.37 -14.85 1.95
CA HIS A 423 1.35 -15.22 0.95
C HIS A 423 1.14 -14.39 -0.33
N LEU A 424 2.21 -13.86 -0.90
CA LEU A 424 2.15 -12.84 -1.95
C LEU A 424 1.99 -13.42 -3.36
N CYS A 425 2.32 -14.69 -3.54
CA CYS A 425 2.23 -15.37 -4.84
C CYS A 425 1.20 -16.50 -4.83
N GLN A 426 0.49 -16.73 -3.71
CA GLN A 426 -0.43 -17.85 -3.53
C GLN A 426 -1.63 -17.36 -2.70
N PRO A 427 -2.84 -17.90 -2.92
CA PRO A 427 -4.05 -17.50 -2.20
C PRO A 427 -4.09 -18.10 -0.79
N LEU A 428 -3.05 -17.84 0.01
CA LEU A 428 -2.93 -18.33 1.36
C LEU A 428 -2.91 -17.14 2.33
N GLU A 429 -3.98 -17.03 3.13
CA GLU A 429 -4.00 -16.23 4.35
C GLU A 429 -3.94 -17.15 5.55
N LEU A 430 -3.11 -16.80 6.53
CA LEU A 430 -2.83 -17.61 7.69
C LEU A 430 -2.71 -16.72 8.92
N TRP A 431 -3.31 -17.13 10.03
CA TRP A 431 -2.99 -16.58 11.34
C TRP A 431 -1.85 -17.36 11.96
N VAL A 432 -0.79 -16.67 12.37
CA VAL A 432 0.32 -17.27 13.13
C VAL A 432 0.45 -16.62 14.49
N GLY A 433 0.58 -17.42 15.54
CA GLY A 433 0.67 -16.95 16.93
C GLY A 433 1.87 -17.48 17.67
N THR A 434 2.41 -16.66 18.58
CA THR A 434 3.52 -17.04 19.47
C THR A 434 3.40 -16.39 20.83
N ALA A 435 3.64 -17.16 21.89
CA ALA A 435 3.54 -16.72 23.27
C ALA A 435 4.64 -17.35 24.14
N HIS A 436 4.91 -16.70 25.26
CA HIS A 436 5.69 -17.22 26.38
C HIS A 436 4.91 -16.99 27.67
N PHE A 437 4.24 -18.02 28.19
CA PHE A 437 3.46 -17.94 29.42
C PHE A 437 4.35 -17.94 30.66
N SER A 438 3.87 -17.42 31.79
CA SER A 438 4.73 -17.24 32.97
C SER A 438 5.05 -18.58 33.68
N PRO A 439 6.33 -18.88 33.95
CA PRO A 439 6.68 -19.98 34.83
C PRO A 439 6.38 -19.64 36.29
N GLY A 440 5.97 -20.62 37.09
CA GLY A 440 5.87 -20.49 38.56
C GLY A 440 4.76 -19.58 39.12
N VAL A 441 3.82 -19.11 38.30
CA VAL A 441 2.66 -18.31 38.76
C VAL A 441 1.51 -19.17 39.31
N SER A 442 0.51 -18.57 39.98
CA SER A 442 -0.70 -19.28 40.43
C SER A 442 -1.52 -19.81 39.24
N VAL A 443 -2.37 -20.81 39.49
CA VAL A 443 -3.25 -21.39 38.44
C VAL A 443 -4.19 -20.33 37.87
N ALA A 444 -4.83 -19.52 38.74
CA ALA A 444 -5.71 -18.44 38.30
C ALA A 444 -4.99 -17.39 37.43
N SER A 445 -3.80 -16.94 37.84
CA SER A 445 -3.02 -15.99 37.04
C SER A 445 -2.58 -16.57 35.70
N TYR A 446 -2.34 -17.88 35.64
CA TYR A 446 -1.98 -18.57 34.41
C TYR A 446 -3.20 -18.73 33.48
N GLU A 447 -4.37 -19.03 34.05
CA GLU A 447 -5.64 -19.08 33.33
C GLU A 447 -5.99 -17.74 32.68
N ASP A 448 -5.83 -16.63 33.41
CA ASP A 448 -6.01 -15.28 32.88
C ASP A 448 -5.08 -15.01 31.67
N GLU A 449 -3.81 -15.41 31.75
CA GLU A 449 -2.85 -15.26 30.65
C GLU A 449 -3.25 -16.05 29.40
N VAL A 450 -3.73 -17.28 29.59
CA VAL A 450 -4.18 -18.17 28.50
C VAL A 450 -5.46 -17.62 27.86
N HIS A 451 -6.46 -17.26 28.68
CA HIS A 451 -7.71 -16.67 28.22
C HIS A 451 -7.51 -15.33 27.52
N GLU A 452 -6.62 -14.45 28.00
CA GLU A 452 -6.28 -13.22 27.32
C GLU A 452 -5.67 -13.50 25.93
N PHE A 453 -4.68 -14.42 25.86
CA PHE A 453 -3.95 -14.69 24.62
C PHE A 453 -4.81 -15.34 23.54
N PHE A 454 -5.50 -16.44 23.84
CA PHE A 454 -6.38 -17.10 22.88
C PHE A 454 -7.68 -16.30 22.68
N GLY A 455 -8.12 -15.57 23.72
CA GLY A 455 -9.15 -14.53 23.70
C GLY A 455 -9.03 -13.57 22.52
N ALA A 456 -7.82 -13.04 22.35
CA ALA A 456 -7.50 -12.04 21.33
C ALA A 456 -7.61 -12.53 19.88
N LEU A 457 -7.52 -13.84 19.62
CA LEU A 457 -7.67 -14.38 18.26
C LEU A 457 -9.11 -14.19 17.77
N PRO A 458 -9.37 -13.58 16.61
CA PRO A 458 -10.74 -13.41 16.10
C PRO A 458 -11.45 -14.75 15.90
N ARG A 459 -12.75 -14.82 16.23
CA ARG A 459 -13.55 -16.05 16.02
C ARG A 459 -13.69 -16.46 14.54
N SER A 460 -13.54 -15.50 13.63
CA SER A 460 -13.51 -15.73 12.18
C SER A 460 -12.14 -16.16 11.65
N ALA A 461 -11.14 -16.39 12.51
CA ALA A 461 -9.84 -16.89 12.09
C ALA A 461 -9.95 -18.34 11.63
N HIS A 462 -9.71 -18.58 10.33
CA HIS A 462 -9.87 -19.90 9.71
C HIS A 462 -8.57 -20.72 9.78
N LYS A 463 -7.61 -20.46 8.88
CA LYS A 463 -6.30 -21.13 8.91
C LYS A 463 -5.47 -20.51 10.02
N VAL A 464 -5.12 -21.31 11.03
CA VAL A 464 -4.37 -20.86 12.22
C VAL A 464 -3.23 -21.84 12.50
N VAL A 465 -2.05 -21.31 12.82
CA VAL A 465 -0.93 -22.06 13.39
C VAL A 465 -0.40 -21.32 14.61
N PHE A 466 -0.18 -22.04 15.71
CA PHE A 466 0.41 -21.51 16.93
C PHE A 466 1.63 -22.34 17.31
N GLN A 467 2.73 -21.65 17.64
CA GLN A 467 3.87 -22.26 18.30
C GLN A 467 4.32 -21.34 19.45
N GLY A 468 4.42 -21.90 20.64
CA GLY A 468 4.73 -21.13 21.85
C GLY A 468 5.30 -21.98 22.96
N ASP A 469 6.01 -21.30 23.85
CA ASP A 469 6.46 -21.84 25.13
C ASP A 469 5.33 -21.66 26.15
N VAL A 470 4.68 -22.77 26.49
CA VAL A 470 3.56 -22.75 27.41
C VAL A 470 3.99 -22.95 28.85
N ASN A 471 5.25 -23.27 29.14
CA ASN A 471 5.75 -23.47 30.51
C ASN A 471 4.94 -24.48 31.36
N CYS A 472 4.24 -25.42 30.71
CA CYS A 472 3.59 -26.57 31.34
C CYS A 472 3.83 -27.83 30.50
N ALA A 473 3.97 -28.98 31.15
CA ALA A 473 4.44 -30.20 30.49
C ALA A 473 3.31 -30.96 29.77
N PHE A 474 3.58 -31.33 28.51
CA PHE A 474 2.75 -32.25 27.74
C PHE A 474 3.47 -33.60 27.53
N GLY A 475 2.70 -34.66 27.38
CA GLY A 475 3.15 -35.99 26.97
C GLY A 475 2.39 -36.48 25.74
N TRP A 476 2.88 -37.57 25.15
CA TRP A 476 2.29 -38.18 23.96
C TRP A 476 2.19 -39.69 24.15
N THR A 477 1.03 -40.26 23.82
CA THR A 477 0.81 -41.72 23.85
C THR A 477 0.30 -42.21 22.52
N ALA A 478 0.96 -43.23 21.98
CA ALA A 478 0.52 -43.93 20.78
C ALA A 478 -0.62 -44.90 21.13
N ASN A 479 -1.77 -44.72 20.48
CA ASN A 479 -2.93 -45.59 20.57
C ASN A 479 -3.26 -46.17 19.18
N HIS A 480 -4.19 -47.13 19.10
CA HIS A 480 -4.61 -47.75 17.83
C HIS A 480 -5.19 -46.75 16.80
N ASP A 481 -5.70 -45.60 17.25
CA ASP A 481 -6.29 -44.56 16.39
C ASP A 481 -5.34 -43.37 16.10
N GLY A 482 -4.07 -43.43 16.56
CA GLY A 482 -3.07 -42.37 16.38
C GLY A 482 -2.34 -41.97 17.67
N VAL A 483 -1.58 -40.88 17.64
CA VAL A 483 -0.88 -40.33 18.82
C VAL A 483 -1.78 -39.31 19.52
N GLY A 484 -2.14 -39.57 20.78
CA GLY A 484 -2.92 -38.67 21.63
C GLY A 484 -2.04 -37.86 22.59
N GLU A 485 -2.44 -36.62 22.87
CA GLU A 485 -1.82 -35.74 23.84
C GLU A 485 -2.23 -36.05 25.30
N ILE A 486 -1.30 -35.90 26.23
CA ILE A 486 -1.53 -36.03 27.67
C ILE A 486 -1.11 -34.74 28.37
N ALA A 487 -2.08 -34.03 28.95
CA ALA A 487 -1.86 -32.96 29.90
C ALA A 487 -1.36 -33.56 31.23
N LYS A 488 -0.16 -33.18 31.70
CA LYS A 488 0.46 -33.76 32.90
C LYS A 488 0.08 -33.04 34.19
N GLU A 489 -0.43 -31.82 34.11
CA GLU A 489 -0.66 -30.92 35.23
C GLU A 489 -1.91 -30.04 35.03
N GLY A 490 -2.46 -29.44 36.10
CA GLY A 490 -3.65 -28.57 36.03
C GLY A 490 -3.51 -27.40 35.03
N LYS A 491 -2.31 -26.80 34.92
CA LYS A 491 -2.05 -25.75 33.93
C LYS A 491 -2.10 -26.25 32.48
N SER A 492 -1.61 -27.46 32.21
CA SER A 492 -1.70 -28.06 30.87
C SER A 492 -3.13 -28.38 30.46
N HIS A 493 -4.01 -28.70 31.41
CA HIS A 493 -5.46 -28.84 31.12
C HIS A 493 -6.10 -27.52 30.70
N ILE A 494 -5.73 -26.41 31.34
CA ILE A 494 -6.26 -25.08 30.98
C ILE A 494 -5.88 -24.69 29.54
N VAL A 495 -4.61 -24.88 29.18
CA VAL A 495 -4.15 -24.62 27.81
C VAL A 495 -4.83 -25.53 26.80
N HIS A 496 -4.95 -26.83 27.11
CA HIS A 496 -5.62 -27.81 26.26
C HIS A 496 -7.10 -27.45 26.04
N GLN A 497 -7.81 -27.09 27.10
CA GLN A 497 -9.19 -26.62 27.02
C GLN A 497 -9.31 -25.38 26.12
N ALA A 498 -8.42 -24.39 26.28
CA ALA A 498 -8.41 -23.20 25.42
C ALA A 498 -8.17 -23.54 23.94
N PHE A 499 -7.38 -24.58 23.64
CA PHE A 499 -7.24 -25.08 22.26
C PHE A 499 -8.54 -25.68 21.73
N VAL A 500 -9.17 -26.57 22.51
CA VAL A 500 -10.43 -27.23 22.14
C VAL A 500 -11.54 -26.20 21.90
N GLU A 501 -11.70 -25.23 22.80
CA GLU A 501 -12.70 -24.14 22.69
C GLU A 501 -12.50 -23.28 21.43
N ARG A 502 -11.27 -23.22 20.92
CA ARG A 502 -10.90 -22.48 19.71
C ARG A 502 -10.81 -23.35 18.45
N GLY A 503 -11.14 -24.64 18.54
CA GLY A 503 -11.03 -25.57 17.42
C GLY A 503 -9.60 -25.75 16.92
N LEU A 504 -8.62 -25.60 17.82
CA LEU A 504 -7.20 -25.77 17.54
C LEU A 504 -6.78 -27.20 17.95
N ALA A 505 -6.20 -27.94 17.01
CA ALA A 505 -5.71 -29.30 17.23
C ALA A 505 -4.20 -29.29 17.49
N MET A 506 -3.77 -29.96 18.58
CA MET A 506 -2.36 -30.16 18.86
C MET A 506 -1.74 -31.13 17.85
N ILE A 507 -0.50 -30.87 17.46
CA ILE A 507 0.23 -31.68 16.49
C ILE A 507 1.29 -32.47 17.25
N PRO A 508 1.29 -33.82 17.16
CA PRO A 508 2.29 -34.63 17.82
C PRO A 508 3.66 -34.52 17.12
N PRO A 509 4.78 -34.66 17.86
CA PRO A 509 6.10 -34.85 17.27
C PRO A 509 6.12 -36.10 16.38
N SER A 510 7.11 -36.21 15.50
CA SER A 510 7.40 -37.46 14.79
C SER A 510 7.51 -38.64 15.78
N ALA A 511 7.13 -39.85 15.36
CA ALA A 511 7.08 -41.03 16.23
C ALA A 511 8.40 -41.30 17.00
N GLU A 512 9.54 -40.97 16.41
CA GLU A 512 10.88 -41.11 17.01
C GLU A 512 11.17 -40.06 18.10
N GLN A 513 10.42 -38.95 18.13
CA GLN A 513 10.65 -37.78 19.00
C GLN A 513 9.55 -37.56 20.05
N LEU A 514 8.66 -38.54 20.26
CA LEU A 514 7.55 -38.43 21.23
C LEU A 514 8.01 -38.16 22.67
N ASN A 515 9.23 -38.60 23.01
CA ASN A 515 9.85 -38.38 24.32
C ASN A 515 10.96 -37.32 24.30
N THR A 516 11.19 -36.65 23.17
CA THR A 516 12.25 -35.63 23.04
C THR A 516 11.81 -34.34 23.75
N PRO A 517 12.56 -33.83 24.73
CA PRO A 517 12.21 -32.59 25.41
C PRO A 517 12.47 -31.37 24.53
N THR A 518 11.59 -30.36 24.60
CA THR A 518 11.78 -29.08 23.91
C THR A 518 12.55 -28.08 24.76
N SER A 519 12.56 -28.25 26.08
CA SER A 519 13.34 -27.46 27.04
C SER A 519 14.32 -28.33 27.82
N ARG A 520 15.56 -27.87 27.93
CA ARG A 520 16.69 -28.53 28.61
C ARG A 520 17.20 -27.65 29.76
N PRO A 521 16.90 -28.01 31.02
CA PRO A 521 17.26 -27.21 32.18
C PRO A 521 18.79 -27.12 32.35
N ARG A 522 19.26 -25.96 32.85
CA ARG A 522 20.69 -25.69 33.04
C ARG A 522 21.30 -26.35 34.28
N GLN A 523 20.46 -26.89 35.16
CA GLN A 523 20.88 -27.61 36.37
C GLN A 523 21.18 -29.06 36.01
N GLN A 524 22.31 -29.61 36.50
CA GLN A 524 22.78 -30.96 36.15
C GLN A 524 21.81 -32.08 36.55
N ASP A 525 20.93 -31.85 37.54
CA ASP A 525 20.07 -32.90 38.13
C ASP A 525 18.59 -32.81 37.71
N ARG A 526 18.22 -31.92 36.78
CA ARG A 526 16.84 -31.80 36.28
C ARG A 526 16.67 -32.44 34.91
N GLN A 527 15.60 -33.23 34.73
CA GLN A 527 15.22 -33.76 33.43
C GLN A 527 14.52 -32.70 32.57
N GLY A 528 14.77 -32.75 31.25
CA GLY A 528 14.09 -31.89 30.27
C GLY A 528 12.60 -32.23 30.12
N GLN A 529 11.81 -31.27 29.66
CA GLN A 529 10.36 -31.43 29.46
C GLN A 529 9.93 -30.90 28.09
N CYS A 530 8.82 -31.42 27.58
CA CYS A 530 8.12 -30.88 26.41
C CYS A 530 7.15 -29.79 26.90
N ILE A 531 7.59 -28.53 26.80
CA ILE A 531 6.82 -27.35 27.22
C ILE A 531 6.58 -26.36 26.08
N ASP A 532 7.10 -26.67 24.89
CA ASP A 532 6.71 -26.03 23.64
C ASP A 532 5.63 -26.88 22.97
N VAL A 533 4.65 -26.22 22.36
CA VAL A 533 3.55 -26.90 21.65
C VAL A 533 3.41 -26.37 20.23
N MET A 534 3.00 -27.24 19.32
CA MET A 534 2.64 -26.92 17.94
C MET A 534 1.16 -27.24 17.74
N VAL A 535 0.38 -26.25 17.30
CA VAL A 535 -1.08 -26.37 17.22
C VAL A 535 -1.58 -25.74 15.93
N SER A 536 -2.61 -26.32 15.31
CA SER A 536 -3.19 -25.75 14.09
C SER A 536 -4.71 -25.92 13.99
N SER A 537 -5.34 -25.09 13.18
CA SER A 537 -6.74 -25.26 12.78
C SER A 537 -6.88 -25.09 11.27
N HIS A 538 -7.75 -25.90 10.67
CA HIS A 538 -8.03 -25.91 9.23
C HIS A 538 -6.79 -25.98 8.33
N MET A 539 -5.76 -26.71 8.78
CA MET A 539 -4.54 -27.01 8.05
C MET A 539 -4.17 -28.47 8.26
N HIS A 540 -3.79 -29.18 7.20
CA HIS A 540 -3.31 -30.56 7.31
C HIS A 540 -1.84 -30.55 7.72
N ALA A 541 -1.54 -30.99 8.94
CA ALA A 541 -0.19 -31.15 9.42
C ALA A 541 0.48 -32.36 8.76
N ALA A 542 1.63 -32.15 8.12
CA ALA A 542 2.50 -33.20 7.61
C ALA A 542 3.39 -33.77 8.73
N GLY A 543 3.67 -32.99 9.77
CA GLY A 543 4.43 -33.42 10.95
C GLY A 543 5.03 -32.26 11.75
N TRP A 544 5.50 -32.56 12.95
CA TRP A 544 6.26 -31.65 13.80
C TRP A 544 7.61 -32.28 14.17
N HIS A 545 8.69 -31.54 13.96
CA HIS A 545 10.06 -31.98 14.17
C HIS A 545 10.80 -31.06 15.15
N ILE A 546 11.59 -31.66 16.05
CA ILE A 546 12.40 -30.97 17.06
C ILE A 546 13.88 -31.08 16.64
N HIS A 547 14.55 -29.95 16.42
CA HIS A 547 15.97 -29.94 16.01
C HIS A 547 16.88 -30.08 17.23
N GLU A 548 17.27 -31.31 17.57
CA GLU A 548 18.04 -31.60 18.78
C GLU A 548 19.44 -30.94 18.80
N GLY A 549 19.83 -30.41 19.96
CA GLY A 549 21.12 -29.73 20.15
C GLY A 549 21.15 -28.29 19.64
N SER A 550 20.04 -27.80 19.07
CA SER A 550 19.92 -26.44 18.55
C SER A 550 20.07 -25.36 19.63
N TYR A 551 19.62 -25.63 20.87
CA TYR A 551 19.76 -24.74 22.03
C TYR A 551 21.21 -24.26 22.25
N LEU A 552 22.20 -25.11 21.96
CA LEU A 552 23.64 -24.80 22.08
C LEU A 552 24.12 -23.76 21.06
N HIS A 553 23.46 -23.63 19.91
CA HIS A 553 23.89 -22.74 18.83
C HIS A 553 23.52 -21.27 19.05
N ILE A 554 22.49 -21.01 19.86
CA ILE A 554 22.09 -19.68 20.27
C ILE A 554 22.39 -19.40 21.76
N GLY A 555 22.64 -20.44 22.56
CA GLY A 555 22.93 -20.34 23.98
C GLY A 555 21.68 -20.23 24.85
N THR A 556 20.61 -20.94 24.47
CA THR A 556 19.33 -21.00 25.19
C THR A 556 19.16 -22.38 25.82
N ASP A 557 18.04 -22.60 26.49
CA ASP A 557 17.56 -23.87 27.02
C ASP A 557 16.47 -24.50 26.15
N HIS A 558 16.06 -23.87 25.04
CA HIS A 558 15.00 -24.38 24.18
C HIS A 558 15.50 -24.81 22.81
N GLU A 559 14.93 -25.92 22.34
CA GLU A 559 15.15 -26.44 20.99
C GLU A 559 14.33 -25.66 19.94
N LEU A 560 14.83 -25.67 18.70
CA LEU A 560 14.16 -25.15 17.52
C LEU A 560 13.11 -26.16 17.04
N CYS A 561 11.86 -25.71 16.92
CA CYS A 561 10.73 -26.52 16.50
C CYS A 561 10.35 -26.21 15.04
N GLU A 562 10.02 -27.22 14.23
CA GLU A 562 9.55 -27.09 12.84
C GLU A 562 8.24 -27.85 12.63
N GLY A 563 7.14 -27.14 12.41
CA GLY A 563 5.86 -27.71 11.97
C GLY A 563 5.72 -27.62 10.44
N ARG A 564 5.29 -28.70 9.80
CA ARG A 564 5.09 -28.79 8.35
C ARG A 564 3.61 -28.97 8.03
N PHE A 565 3.11 -28.23 7.05
CA PHE A 565 1.68 -28.14 6.73
C PHE A 565 1.44 -28.19 5.23
N PHE A 566 0.45 -28.97 4.79
CA PHE A 566 0.00 -28.97 3.40
C PHE A 566 -1.07 -27.91 3.16
N PHE A 567 -1.03 -27.29 1.98
CA PHE A 567 -2.11 -26.44 1.50
C PHE A 567 -2.26 -26.54 -0.03
N GLU A 568 -3.47 -26.32 -0.51
CA GLU A 568 -3.82 -26.42 -1.93
C GLU A 568 -3.06 -25.41 -2.80
N ARG A 569 -2.61 -25.87 -3.96
CA ARG A 569 -1.98 -25.02 -4.97
C ARG A 569 -3.08 -24.43 -5.87
N GLN A 570 -3.16 -23.11 -5.90
CA GLN A 570 -3.95 -22.38 -6.89
C GLN A 570 -3.09 -21.32 -7.59
N ARG A 571 -3.60 -20.83 -8.74
CA ARG A 571 -2.92 -19.99 -9.74
C ARG A 571 -2.00 -18.92 -9.14
N GLU A 572 -0.78 -18.87 -9.64
CA GLU A 572 0.29 -17.97 -9.18
C GLU A 572 0.19 -16.59 -9.85
N TYR A 573 0.37 -15.52 -9.08
CA TYR A 573 0.73 -14.20 -9.61
C TYR A 573 2.21 -13.96 -9.31
N ALA A 574 3.04 -13.88 -10.35
CA ALA A 574 4.48 -13.69 -10.20
C ALA A 574 4.79 -12.30 -9.63
N ARG A 575 5.45 -12.25 -8.47
CA ARG A 575 6.04 -11.02 -7.92
C ARG A 575 7.39 -10.77 -8.60
N HIS A 576 7.59 -9.57 -9.12
CA HIS A 576 8.80 -9.23 -9.87
C HIS A 576 9.95 -8.80 -8.95
N GLU A 577 11.14 -9.30 -9.25
CA GLU A 577 12.41 -8.98 -8.59
C GLU A 577 12.95 -7.64 -9.12
N THR A 578 12.74 -6.56 -8.38
CA THR A 578 13.08 -5.19 -8.82
C THR A 578 14.37 -4.64 -8.21
N ARG A 579 15.10 -5.47 -7.45
CA ARG A 579 16.33 -5.07 -6.76
C ARG A 579 17.40 -4.61 -7.77
N PRO A 580 18.24 -3.61 -7.43
CA PRO A 580 19.40 -3.27 -8.23
C PRO A 580 20.26 -4.48 -8.53
N ARG A 581 20.79 -4.56 -9.74
CA ARG A 581 21.59 -5.68 -10.23
C ARG A 581 23.02 -5.24 -10.51
N HIS A 582 23.98 -6.15 -10.37
CA HIS A 582 25.35 -5.95 -10.83
C HIS A 582 25.62 -6.90 -12.00
N TYR A 583 26.41 -6.43 -12.95
CA TYR A 583 26.92 -7.23 -14.04
C TYR A 583 27.94 -8.25 -13.51
N THR A 584 27.81 -9.50 -13.93
CA THR A 584 28.66 -10.60 -13.44
C THR A 584 29.84 -10.92 -14.35
N GLY A 585 29.96 -10.23 -15.49
CA GLY A 585 30.94 -10.58 -16.52
C GLY A 585 30.54 -11.83 -17.32
N GLY A 586 31.38 -12.17 -18.31
CA GLY A 586 31.26 -13.40 -19.10
C GLY A 586 30.44 -13.30 -20.39
N LEU A 587 29.93 -12.11 -20.75
CA LEU A 587 29.41 -11.88 -22.10
C LEU A 587 30.61 -11.64 -23.03
N GLN A 588 30.78 -12.49 -24.04
CA GLN A 588 31.93 -12.43 -24.96
C GLN A 588 31.56 -11.91 -26.35
N ILE A 589 30.36 -12.25 -26.83
CA ILE A 589 29.89 -11.92 -28.19
C ILE A 589 28.45 -11.42 -28.08
N VAL A 590 28.12 -10.43 -28.90
CA VAL A 590 26.76 -9.95 -29.14
C VAL A 590 26.53 -10.08 -30.65
N GLU A 591 25.64 -10.96 -31.10
CA GLU A 591 25.39 -11.22 -32.53
C GLU A 591 24.13 -10.50 -33.04
N GLY A 592 23.58 -9.61 -32.23
CA GLY A 592 22.34 -8.89 -32.47
C GLY A 592 21.64 -8.59 -31.15
N LEU A 593 20.78 -7.57 -31.15
CA LEU A 593 19.97 -7.22 -29.98
C LEU A 593 18.51 -7.02 -30.36
N ASP A 594 17.65 -7.58 -29.52
CA ASP A 594 16.23 -7.31 -29.41
C ASP A 594 15.80 -7.39 -27.93
N GLN A 595 14.50 -7.31 -27.68
CA GLN A 595 13.97 -7.34 -26.31
C GLN A 595 14.20 -8.69 -25.61
N ASP A 596 14.05 -9.81 -26.31
CA ASP A 596 14.13 -11.15 -25.72
C ASP A 596 15.58 -11.51 -25.40
N ILE A 597 16.51 -11.20 -26.30
CA ILE A 597 17.95 -11.33 -26.09
C ILE A 597 18.38 -10.49 -24.89
N MET A 598 17.92 -9.24 -24.81
CA MET A 598 18.27 -8.35 -23.70
C MET A 598 17.76 -8.87 -22.35
N GLU A 599 16.57 -9.45 -22.30
CA GLU A 599 16.06 -10.12 -21.10
C GLU A 599 16.84 -11.38 -20.74
N GLY A 600 17.22 -12.18 -21.75
CA GLY A 600 18.12 -13.33 -21.59
C GLY A 600 19.44 -12.92 -20.96
N PHE A 601 20.07 -11.86 -21.49
CA PHE A 601 21.30 -11.30 -20.95
C PHE A 601 21.13 -10.77 -19.53
N ALA A 602 20.02 -10.11 -19.23
CA ALA A 602 19.73 -9.64 -17.87
C ALA A 602 19.61 -10.80 -16.87
N ARG A 603 18.98 -11.92 -17.25
CA ARG A 603 18.86 -13.11 -16.40
C ARG A 603 20.21 -13.82 -16.20
N GLN A 604 21.00 -13.95 -17.26
CA GLN A 604 22.25 -14.74 -17.27
C GLN A 604 23.47 -13.97 -16.73
N TYR A 605 23.67 -12.72 -17.18
CA TYR A 605 24.89 -11.95 -16.94
C TYR A 605 24.74 -10.86 -15.88
N THR A 606 23.60 -10.79 -15.18
CA THR A 606 23.47 -9.91 -14.02
C THR A 606 22.83 -10.62 -12.84
N LYS A 607 23.20 -10.21 -11.62
CA LYS A 607 22.63 -10.74 -10.38
C LYS A 607 22.17 -9.62 -9.45
N PRO A 608 21.07 -9.82 -8.69
CA PRO A 608 20.66 -8.86 -7.66
C PRO A 608 21.82 -8.57 -6.71
N ILE A 609 22.05 -7.30 -6.41
CA ILE A 609 23.10 -6.88 -5.47
C ILE A 609 22.73 -7.43 -4.08
N PRO A 610 23.60 -8.21 -3.44
CA PRO A 610 23.32 -8.74 -2.12
C PRO A 610 23.10 -7.65 -1.08
N GLY A 611 22.33 -7.96 -0.04
CA GLY A 611 22.15 -7.05 1.09
C GLY A 611 23.49 -6.68 1.73
N ARG A 612 23.67 -5.39 2.02
CA ARG A 612 24.90 -4.82 2.60
C ARG A 612 24.99 -5.02 4.11
N GLY A 613 24.41 -6.08 4.66
CA GLY A 613 24.51 -6.41 6.08
C GLY A 613 25.92 -6.89 6.44
N TYR A 614 26.27 -6.81 7.73
CA TYR A 614 27.52 -7.38 8.23
C TYR A 614 27.58 -8.89 7.93
N ARG A 615 28.75 -9.37 7.50
CA ARG A 615 29.03 -10.78 7.24
C ARG A 615 30.33 -11.18 7.95
N ASP A 616 30.32 -12.34 8.60
CA ASP A 616 31.53 -12.89 9.21
C ASP A 616 32.62 -13.12 8.16
N SER A 617 33.85 -12.68 8.49
CA SER A 617 35.05 -12.97 7.72
C SER A 617 35.37 -14.48 7.73
N PRO A 618 36.17 -14.97 6.77
CA PRO A 618 36.62 -16.37 6.76
C PRO A 618 37.26 -16.81 8.08
N GLU A 619 38.05 -15.93 8.70
CA GLU A 619 38.70 -16.15 10.00
C GLU A 619 37.68 -16.37 11.12
N ILE A 620 36.64 -15.52 11.20
CA ILE A 620 35.58 -15.67 12.20
C ILE A 620 34.83 -16.98 11.96
N ARG A 621 34.53 -17.31 10.70
CA ARG A 621 33.88 -18.60 10.38
C ARG A 621 34.72 -19.79 10.84
N LYS A 622 36.04 -19.74 10.65
CA LYS A 622 36.98 -20.75 11.16
C LYS A 622 36.93 -20.85 12.68
N ALA A 623 37.03 -19.73 13.41
CA ALA A 623 36.99 -19.72 14.87
C ALA A 623 35.71 -20.36 15.45
N PHE A 624 34.55 -20.15 14.81
CA PHE A 624 33.31 -20.82 15.21
C PHE A 624 33.29 -22.32 14.88
N ARG A 625 33.94 -22.76 13.79
CA ARG A 625 34.08 -24.19 13.47
C ARG A 625 34.97 -24.89 14.49
N ASP A 626 36.09 -24.27 14.84
CA ASP A 626 37.04 -24.81 15.82
C ASP A 626 36.35 -24.93 17.20
N ALA A 627 35.62 -23.90 17.62
CA ALA A 627 34.84 -23.93 18.86
C ALA A 627 33.76 -25.02 18.87
N LYS A 628 33.11 -25.28 17.72
CA LYS A 628 32.12 -26.37 17.58
C LYS A 628 32.80 -27.74 17.67
N ARG A 629 34.00 -27.90 17.10
CA ARG A 629 34.77 -29.17 17.14
C ARG A 629 35.32 -29.46 18.54
N SER A 630 35.74 -28.43 19.26
CA SER A 630 36.41 -28.58 20.55
C SER A 630 35.46 -28.59 21.76
N GLY A 631 34.23 -28.10 21.62
CA GLY A 631 33.27 -27.95 22.71
C GLY A 631 33.68 -26.98 23.84
N SER A 632 34.79 -26.24 23.70
CA SER A 632 35.38 -25.45 24.79
C SER A 632 34.73 -24.07 24.94
N ALA A 633 34.28 -23.74 26.15
CA ALA A 633 33.76 -22.42 26.49
C ALA A 633 34.75 -21.27 26.18
N VAL A 634 36.05 -21.52 26.27
CA VAL A 634 37.10 -20.53 25.97
C VAL A 634 37.13 -20.20 24.47
N GLN A 635 37.03 -21.22 23.61
CA GLN A 635 37.01 -21.02 22.16
C GLN A 635 35.74 -20.31 21.70
N TRP A 636 34.59 -20.63 22.32
CA TRP A 636 33.33 -19.90 22.08
C TRP A 636 33.43 -18.42 22.46
N LYS A 637 34.00 -18.10 23.64
CA LYS A 637 34.24 -16.70 24.06
C LYS A 637 35.16 -15.96 23.06
N ARG A 638 36.22 -16.60 22.58
CA ARG A 638 37.13 -16.03 21.58
C ARG A 638 36.42 -15.74 20.25
N ALA A 639 35.65 -16.70 19.72
CA ALA A 639 34.92 -16.54 18.47
C ALA A 639 33.87 -15.41 18.54
N LEU A 640 33.15 -15.31 19.67
CA LEU A 640 32.19 -14.22 19.93
C LEU A 640 32.88 -12.85 20.04
N LYS A 641 34.02 -12.77 20.72
CA LYS A 641 34.81 -11.54 20.83
C LYS A 641 35.28 -11.05 19.45
N LEU A 642 35.85 -11.94 18.62
CA LEU A 642 36.29 -11.62 17.26
C LEU A 642 35.15 -11.11 16.39
N ARG A 643 33.96 -11.74 16.44
CA ARG A 643 32.78 -11.26 15.72
C ARG A 643 32.38 -9.85 16.17
N ARG A 644 32.35 -9.60 17.48
CA ARG A 644 31.96 -8.31 18.05
C ARG A 644 32.90 -7.19 17.60
N GLU A 645 34.21 -7.44 17.59
CA GLU A 645 35.22 -6.49 17.15
C GLU A 645 35.14 -6.20 15.65
N SER A 646 35.03 -7.25 14.82
CA SER A 646 34.88 -7.09 13.37
C SER A 646 33.59 -6.36 12.98
N ARG A 647 32.48 -6.63 13.67
CA ARG A 647 31.23 -5.88 13.46
C ARG A 647 31.38 -4.40 13.82
N ARG A 648 32.04 -4.08 14.93
CA ARG A 648 32.33 -2.70 15.32
C ARG A 648 33.17 -2.00 14.26
N GLN A 649 34.21 -2.66 13.75
CA GLN A 649 35.04 -2.11 12.66
C GLN A 649 34.22 -1.91 11.38
N TRP A 650 33.33 -2.85 11.02
CA TRP A 650 32.44 -2.72 9.87
C TRP A 650 31.49 -1.51 10.00
N GLU A 651 30.93 -1.28 11.19
CA GLU A 651 30.09 -0.10 11.47
C GLU A 651 30.88 1.20 11.35
N TRP A 652 32.12 1.23 11.81
CA TRP A 652 33.02 2.38 11.66
C TRP A 652 33.36 2.63 10.18
N ASN A 653 33.74 1.61 9.43
CA ASN A 653 34.04 1.72 8.00
C ASN A 653 32.81 2.23 7.22
N ARG A 654 31.59 1.85 7.64
CA ARG A 654 30.34 2.39 7.06
C ARG A 654 30.19 3.90 7.32
N LEU A 655 30.56 4.39 8.50
CA LEU A 655 30.59 5.82 8.80
C LEU A 655 31.65 6.55 7.98
N VAL A 656 32.84 5.95 7.81
CA VAL A 656 33.91 6.48 6.96
C VAL A 656 33.39 6.65 5.53
N ARG A 657 32.84 5.61 4.90
CA ARG A 657 32.28 5.71 3.54
C ARG A 657 31.12 6.71 3.43
N ALA A 658 30.24 6.77 4.43
CA ALA A 658 29.20 7.80 4.49
C ALA A 658 29.80 9.22 4.51
N SER A 659 30.90 9.39 5.24
CA SER A 659 31.68 10.63 5.30
C SER A 659 32.60 10.86 4.10
N GLU A 660 32.61 9.98 3.10
CA GLU A 660 33.28 10.16 1.80
C GLU A 660 32.26 10.48 0.70
N GLY A 661 30.97 10.50 1.03
CA GLY A 661 29.89 10.82 0.09
C GLY A 661 29.12 9.59 -0.40
N GLU A 662 29.42 8.39 0.11
CA GLU A 662 28.66 7.19 -0.26
C GLU A 662 27.27 7.21 0.37
N TRP A 663 26.29 7.75 -0.38
CA TRP A 663 24.93 8.01 0.10
C TRP A 663 24.20 6.75 0.59
N HIS A 664 24.48 5.58 0.01
CA HIS A 664 23.91 4.30 0.46
C HIS A 664 24.39 3.92 1.87
N SER A 665 25.68 4.08 2.15
CA SER A 665 26.25 3.86 3.49
C SER A 665 25.65 4.82 4.50
N PHE A 666 25.45 6.09 4.14
CA PHE A 666 24.75 7.05 5.00
C PHE A 666 23.27 6.68 5.24
N ARG A 667 22.53 6.29 4.19
CA ARG A 667 21.13 5.82 4.35
C ARG A 667 21.05 4.61 5.26
N ALA A 668 22.01 3.68 5.19
CA ALA A 668 22.08 2.52 6.06
C ALA A 668 22.40 2.85 7.53
N LEU A 669 22.95 4.04 7.82
CA LEU A 669 23.13 4.54 9.19
C LEU A 669 21.86 5.17 9.76
N LYS A 670 20.89 5.55 8.92
CA LYS A 670 19.63 6.12 9.41
C LYS A 670 18.73 5.02 9.98
N PRO A 671 17.95 5.31 11.03
CA PRO A 671 16.86 4.44 11.42
C PRO A 671 15.86 4.45 10.27
N ARG A 672 15.23 3.31 9.98
CA ARG A 672 14.22 3.25 8.93
C ARG A 672 12.98 4.03 9.37
N ARG A 673 12.86 5.28 8.90
CA ARG A 673 11.75 6.22 9.24
C ARG A 673 10.35 5.67 8.96
N HIS A 674 10.21 4.76 8.00
CA HIS A 674 8.93 4.18 7.59
C HIS A 674 8.86 2.67 7.88
N ALA A 675 9.68 2.12 8.78
CA ALA A 675 9.60 0.68 9.05
C ALA A 675 8.19 0.30 9.54
N GLY A 676 7.57 -0.70 8.92
CA GLY A 676 6.21 -1.15 9.26
C GLY A 676 5.07 -0.26 8.77
N TRP A 677 5.31 0.73 7.90
CA TRP A 677 4.26 1.58 7.31
C TRP A 677 3.20 0.75 6.58
N ASP A 678 3.64 -0.32 5.93
CA ASP A 678 2.82 -1.23 5.13
C ASP A 678 1.87 -2.05 6.00
N ILE A 679 2.32 -2.38 7.21
CA ILE A 679 1.48 -3.09 8.19
C ILE A 679 0.46 -2.11 8.78
N GLY A 680 0.91 -0.92 9.19
CA GLY A 680 0.02 0.12 9.73
C GLY A 680 -1.05 0.57 8.72
N PHE A 681 -0.72 0.60 7.43
CA PHE A 681 -1.69 0.87 6.38
C PHE A 681 -2.70 -0.27 6.23
N ALA A 682 -2.24 -1.53 6.18
CA ALA A 682 -3.12 -2.69 6.10
C ALA A 682 -4.08 -2.73 7.29
N GLU A 683 -3.56 -2.46 8.49
CA GLU A 683 -4.33 -2.34 9.73
C GLU A 683 -5.41 -1.24 9.70
N ALA A 684 -5.23 -0.20 8.89
CA ALA A 684 -6.20 0.88 8.74
C ALA A 684 -7.30 0.60 7.70
N GLN A 685 -7.15 -0.44 6.86
CA GLN A 685 -8.16 -0.77 5.85
C GLN A 685 -9.24 -1.67 6.44
N THR A 686 -10.48 -1.51 5.98
CA THR A 686 -11.60 -2.43 6.31
C THR A 686 -11.50 -3.72 5.50
N GLY A 687 -11.20 -3.62 4.20
CA GLY A 687 -11.00 -4.74 3.28
C GLY A 687 -9.53 -4.97 2.88
N ASP A 688 -9.34 -5.54 1.70
CA ASP A 688 -8.03 -5.86 1.16
C ASP A 688 -7.20 -4.58 0.87
N PRO A 689 -5.98 -4.45 1.43
CA PRO A 689 -5.18 -3.24 1.26
C PRO A 689 -4.59 -3.09 -0.14
N HIS A 690 -4.38 -4.17 -0.88
CA HIS A 690 -3.97 -4.10 -2.29
C HIS A 690 -5.13 -3.57 -3.16
N GLN A 691 -6.34 -4.06 -2.95
CA GLN A 691 -7.54 -3.60 -3.67
C GLN A 691 -7.87 -2.14 -3.37
N ALA A 692 -7.72 -1.70 -2.12
CA ALA A 692 -7.90 -0.29 -1.76
C ALA A 692 -6.96 0.64 -2.56
N VAL A 693 -5.71 0.22 -2.79
CA VAL A 693 -4.74 0.96 -3.61
C VAL A 693 -5.05 0.82 -5.10
N HIS A 694 -5.40 -0.39 -5.56
CA HIS A 694 -5.74 -0.65 -6.96
C HIS A 694 -6.95 0.19 -7.41
N ALA A 695 -8.04 0.18 -6.64
CA ALA A 695 -9.22 0.99 -6.91
C ALA A 695 -8.89 2.49 -6.94
N HIS A 696 -8.09 2.97 -5.98
CA HIS A 696 -7.66 4.36 -5.95
C HIS A 696 -6.85 4.77 -7.19
N LEU A 697 -5.88 3.95 -7.60
CA LEU A 697 -5.04 4.24 -8.77
C LEU A 697 -5.81 4.08 -10.08
N SER A 698 -6.71 3.10 -10.16
CA SER A 698 -7.57 2.92 -11.32
C SER A 698 -8.43 4.16 -11.54
N GLU A 699 -8.99 4.75 -10.47
CA GLU A 699 -9.72 6.01 -10.56
C GLU A 699 -8.82 7.20 -10.92
N VAL A 700 -7.59 7.26 -10.39
CA VAL A 700 -6.63 8.33 -10.72
C VAL A 700 -6.21 8.30 -12.20
N TYR A 701 -6.02 7.10 -12.76
CA TYR A 701 -5.59 6.93 -14.14
C TYR A 701 -6.75 6.75 -15.13
N LYS A 702 -7.99 6.74 -14.64
CA LYS A 702 -9.20 6.74 -15.46
C LYS A 702 -9.22 7.99 -16.34
N GLY A 703 -9.48 7.76 -17.62
CA GLY A 703 -9.55 8.78 -18.65
C GLY A 703 -10.13 8.17 -19.92
N PRO A 704 -10.48 9.00 -20.91
CA PRO A 704 -10.89 8.48 -22.21
C PRO A 704 -9.81 7.53 -22.74
N PRO A 705 -10.19 6.44 -23.43
CA PRO A 705 -9.22 5.55 -24.05
C PRO A 705 -8.28 6.37 -24.94
N ALA A 706 -7.00 6.02 -24.93
CA ALA A 706 -6.04 6.73 -25.77
C ALA A 706 -6.53 6.70 -27.23
N PRO A 707 -6.49 7.83 -27.96
CA PRO A 707 -6.93 7.89 -29.35
C PRO A 707 -6.24 6.80 -30.18
N ALA A 708 -6.83 6.40 -31.31
CA ALA A 708 -6.17 5.49 -32.26
C ALA A 708 -4.72 5.94 -32.50
N PRO A 709 -3.74 5.02 -32.66
CA PRO A 709 -2.37 5.43 -32.94
C PRO A 709 -2.40 6.50 -34.05
N ALA A 710 -1.77 7.65 -33.77
CA ALA A 710 -1.61 8.70 -34.78
C ALA A 710 -1.03 8.08 -36.06
N GLU A 711 -1.32 8.66 -37.23
CA GLU A 711 -0.67 8.22 -38.46
C GLU A 711 0.84 8.14 -38.23
N ALA A 712 1.47 7.07 -38.71
CA ALA A 712 2.92 6.90 -38.59
C ALA A 712 3.61 8.16 -39.13
N TRP A 713 4.51 8.76 -38.34
CA TRP A 713 5.27 9.96 -38.73
C TRP A 713 5.85 9.78 -40.15
N ARG A 714 5.39 10.61 -41.09
CA ARG A 714 5.78 10.53 -42.51
C ARG A 714 7.00 11.39 -42.86
N GLY A 715 7.56 12.10 -41.89
CA GLY A 715 8.74 12.95 -42.10
C GLY A 715 10.07 12.18 -42.03
N GLU A 716 11.17 12.82 -42.41
CA GLU A 716 12.50 12.22 -42.34
C GLU A 716 12.91 11.83 -40.91
N VAL A 717 13.46 10.62 -40.75
CA VAL A 717 13.95 10.11 -39.46
C VAL A 717 15.48 10.04 -39.51
N ARG A 718 16.14 10.83 -38.66
CA ARG A 718 17.61 10.82 -38.54
C ARG A 718 18.06 9.71 -37.57
N ALA A 719 18.89 8.78 -38.02
CA ALA A 719 19.49 7.76 -37.15
C ALA A 719 20.33 8.38 -36.01
N PHE A 720 20.35 7.73 -34.84
CA PHE A 720 21.27 8.02 -33.74
C PHE A 720 22.72 7.74 -34.12
N SER A 721 23.62 8.59 -33.65
CA SER A 721 25.07 8.38 -33.77
C SER A 721 25.65 7.63 -32.57
N MET A 722 26.84 7.07 -32.75
CA MET A 722 27.60 6.45 -31.66
C MET A 722 27.95 7.45 -30.55
N GLU A 723 28.16 8.73 -30.89
CA GLU A 723 28.43 9.78 -29.92
C GLU A 723 27.20 10.06 -29.04
N GLU A 724 26.01 10.12 -29.66
CA GLU A 724 24.75 10.28 -28.93
C GLU A 724 24.52 9.11 -27.97
N LEU A 725 24.77 7.86 -28.43
CA LEU A 725 24.69 6.67 -27.59
C LEU A 725 25.63 6.76 -26.38
N LYS A 726 26.91 7.07 -26.62
CA LYS A 726 27.93 7.20 -25.56
C LYS A 726 27.54 8.29 -24.55
N LEU A 727 27.07 9.45 -25.02
CA LEU A 727 26.59 10.53 -24.16
C LEU A 727 25.37 10.09 -23.33
N GLY A 728 24.41 9.42 -23.96
CA GLY A 728 23.23 8.88 -23.29
C GLY A 728 23.60 7.89 -22.18
N VAL A 729 24.51 6.95 -22.45
CA VAL A 729 25.01 5.98 -21.47
C VAL A 729 25.71 6.66 -20.30
N GLN A 730 26.54 7.68 -20.55
CA GLN A 730 27.21 8.45 -19.49
C GLN A 730 26.23 9.15 -18.54
N GLN A 731 25.06 9.54 -19.05
CA GLN A 731 24.00 10.19 -18.27
C GLN A 731 23.14 9.19 -17.47
N MET A 732 23.27 7.88 -17.74
CA MET A 732 22.55 6.84 -17.01
C MET A 732 23.11 6.64 -15.61
N LYS A 733 22.21 6.45 -14.63
CA LYS A 733 22.59 6.24 -13.23
C LYS A 733 22.74 4.75 -12.94
N ARG A 734 23.84 4.38 -12.28
CA ARG A 734 24.10 3.03 -11.76
C ARG A 734 23.36 2.76 -10.44
N GLY A 735 23.23 1.50 -10.06
CA GLY A 735 22.67 1.02 -8.80
C GLY A 735 21.18 1.28 -8.64
N LYS A 736 20.43 1.34 -9.75
CA LYS A 736 18.99 1.59 -9.77
C LYS A 736 18.19 0.29 -9.78
N ALA A 737 16.98 0.36 -9.24
CA ALA A 737 16.00 -0.72 -9.33
C ALA A 737 15.62 -0.96 -10.81
N VAL A 738 15.32 -2.21 -11.14
CA VAL A 738 15.02 -2.66 -12.51
C VAL A 738 13.51 -2.87 -12.69
N GLY A 739 13.06 -2.82 -13.96
CA GLY A 739 11.67 -3.12 -14.34
C GLY A 739 11.40 -4.62 -14.43
N ALA A 740 10.26 -4.99 -15.02
CA ALA A 740 9.86 -6.39 -15.19
C ALA A 740 10.80 -7.20 -16.10
N ASP A 741 11.50 -6.52 -17.02
CA ASP A 741 12.48 -7.07 -17.96
C ASP A 741 13.88 -7.29 -17.34
N LEU A 742 14.08 -6.90 -16.08
CA LEU A 742 15.32 -7.02 -15.32
C LEU A 742 16.54 -6.26 -15.89
N THR A 743 16.38 -5.49 -16.97
CA THR A 743 17.49 -4.78 -17.61
C THR A 743 18.03 -3.67 -16.71
N SER A 744 19.36 -3.58 -16.60
CA SER A 744 20.05 -2.62 -15.74
C SER A 744 21.05 -1.77 -16.50
N THR A 745 21.39 -0.58 -15.97
CA THR A 745 22.49 0.25 -16.50
C THR A 745 23.81 -0.52 -16.51
N GLU A 746 24.03 -1.38 -15.52
CA GLU A 746 25.21 -2.25 -15.43
C GLU A 746 25.28 -3.25 -16.59
N LEU A 747 24.15 -3.81 -17.01
CA LEU A 747 24.12 -4.68 -18.19
C LEU A 747 24.48 -3.90 -19.46
N ILE A 748 23.87 -2.72 -19.64
CA ILE A 748 24.14 -1.86 -20.80
C ILE A 748 25.64 -1.53 -20.88
N LEU A 749 26.26 -1.20 -19.75
CA LEU A 749 27.70 -0.95 -19.69
C LEU A 749 28.52 -2.20 -20.03
N GLY A 750 28.12 -3.38 -19.53
CA GLY A 750 28.76 -4.64 -19.90
C GLY A 750 28.65 -4.93 -21.40
N ILE A 751 27.51 -4.63 -22.04
CA ILE A 751 27.34 -4.74 -23.49
C ILE A 751 28.24 -3.75 -24.24
N MET A 752 28.35 -2.51 -23.76
CA MET A 752 29.23 -1.49 -24.34
C MET A 752 30.72 -1.86 -24.28
N GLU A 753 31.11 -2.75 -23.36
CA GLU A 753 32.49 -3.26 -23.22
C GLU A 753 32.79 -4.45 -24.16
N VAL A 754 31.76 -5.11 -24.71
CA VAL A 754 31.91 -6.22 -25.65
C VAL A 754 32.16 -5.69 -27.06
N GLN A 755 33.08 -6.32 -27.79
CA GLN A 755 33.37 -5.96 -29.18
C GLN A 755 32.09 -6.08 -30.04
N GLY A 756 31.73 -5.02 -30.76
CA GLY A 756 30.49 -4.96 -31.56
C GLY A 756 29.21 -4.69 -30.75
N GLY A 757 29.26 -4.77 -29.42
CA GLY A 757 28.06 -4.65 -28.57
C GLY A 757 27.44 -3.25 -28.59
N ALA A 758 28.25 -2.19 -28.68
CA ALA A 758 27.76 -0.82 -28.82
C ALA A 758 27.07 -0.60 -30.17
N GLU A 759 27.63 -1.17 -31.24
CA GLU A 759 27.12 -1.12 -32.60
C GLU A 759 25.77 -1.83 -32.71
N HIS A 760 25.62 -3.03 -32.15
CA HIS A 760 24.34 -3.74 -32.10
C HIS A 760 23.29 -3.01 -31.25
N LEU A 761 23.70 -2.37 -30.16
CA LEU A 761 22.77 -1.58 -29.35
C LEU A 761 22.27 -0.34 -30.11
N LEU A 762 23.16 0.31 -30.85
CA LEU A 762 22.83 1.45 -31.71
C LEU A 762 21.92 1.03 -32.86
N GLU A 763 22.25 -0.07 -33.53
CA GLU A 763 21.48 -0.66 -34.63
C GLU A 763 20.06 -0.99 -34.18
N TRP A 764 19.90 -1.63 -33.00
CA TRP A 764 18.58 -1.91 -32.45
C TRP A 764 17.77 -0.64 -32.16
N TYR A 765 18.37 0.38 -31.55
CA TYR A 765 17.67 1.66 -31.32
C TYR A 765 17.31 2.39 -32.62
N ASN A 766 18.16 2.35 -33.63
CA ASN A 766 17.86 2.93 -34.93
C ASN A 766 16.76 2.17 -35.67
N ARG A 767 16.74 0.84 -35.55
CA ARG A 767 15.64 0.02 -36.06
C ARG A 767 14.31 0.37 -35.40
N ILE A 768 14.29 0.56 -34.08
CA ILE A 768 13.08 1.04 -33.35
C ILE A 768 12.67 2.42 -33.85
N LEU A 769 13.63 3.34 -34.01
CA LEU A 769 13.37 4.71 -34.44
C LEU A 769 12.76 4.78 -35.85
N VAL A 770 13.27 3.98 -36.79
CA VAL A 770 12.80 3.94 -38.19
C VAL A 770 11.46 3.23 -38.33
N THR A 771 11.28 2.10 -37.63
CA THR A 771 10.06 1.29 -37.75
C THR A 771 8.90 1.82 -36.89
N GLY A 772 9.19 2.62 -35.87
CA GLY A 772 8.21 3.02 -34.85
C GLY A 772 7.75 1.88 -33.93
N VAL A 773 8.29 0.66 -34.09
CA VAL A 773 7.88 -0.52 -33.32
C VAL A 773 8.61 -0.55 -31.97
N ILE A 774 7.93 -0.05 -30.95
CA ILE A 774 8.44 -0.03 -29.57
C ILE A 774 8.19 -1.40 -28.90
N PRO A 775 9.19 -2.03 -28.27
CA PRO A 775 8.99 -3.28 -27.53
C PRO A 775 7.91 -3.14 -26.44
N GLN A 776 6.95 -4.06 -26.40
CA GLN A 776 5.81 -4.01 -25.47
C GLN A 776 6.24 -3.86 -24.00
N LYS A 777 7.34 -4.52 -23.60
CA LYS A 777 7.90 -4.48 -22.24
C LYS A 777 8.27 -3.07 -21.76
N TRP A 778 8.55 -2.15 -22.67
CA TRP A 778 8.88 -0.76 -22.33
C TRP A 778 7.65 0.01 -21.82
N ASN A 779 6.46 -0.48 -22.17
CA ASN A 779 5.16 0.05 -21.77
C ASN A 779 4.54 -0.68 -20.57
N GLU A 780 5.25 -1.63 -19.95
CA GLU A 780 4.81 -2.40 -18.77
C GLU A 780 5.64 -2.03 -17.51
N PRO A 781 5.57 -0.79 -16.99
CA PRO A 781 6.34 -0.43 -15.80
C PRO A 781 5.81 -1.15 -14.55
N VAL A 782 6.71 -1.48 -13.62
CA VAL A 782 6.33 -1.96 -12.29
C VAL A 782 6.06 -0.76 -11.38
N LEU A 783 4.81 -0.54 -10.99
CA LEU A 783 4.39 0.50 -10.07
C LEU A 783 4.60 0.02 -8.62
N VAL A 784 5.46 0.72 -7.87
CA VAL A 784 5.70 0.47 -6.43
C VAL A 784 5.26 1.65 -5.59
N MET A 785 4.63 1.37 -4.45
CA MET A 785 4.12 2.38 -3.53
C MET A 785 5.18 2.85 -2.54
N LEU A 786 5.36 4.16 -2.42
CA LEU A 786 6.16 4.80 -1.37
C LEU A 786 5.27 5.63 -0.43
N PRO A 787 5.49 5.59 0.88
CA PRO A 787 4.71 6.40 1.82
C PRO A 787 5.08 7.88 1.70
N LYS A 788 4.08 8.77 1.52
CA LYS A 788 4.27 10.24 1.54
C LYS A 788 4.50 10.75 2.96
N ILE A 789 3.88 10.08 3.94
CA ILE A 789 3.94 10.43 5.36
C ILE A 789 4.46 9.24 6.19
N GLN A 790 4.77 9.46 7.47
CA GLN A 790 5.35 8.42 8.32
C GLN A 790 4.41 7.23 8.53
N MET A 791 3.11 7.50 8.74
CA MET A 791 2.07 6.51 9.01
C MET A 791 0.89 6.71 8.05
N PRO A 792 0.98 6.20 6.81
CA PRO A 792 -0.11 6.31 5.83
C PRO A 792 -1.31 5.48 6.27
N LYS A 793 -2.51 6.05 6.19
CA LYS A 793 -3.77 5.35 6.52
C LYS A 793 -4.71 5.21 5.32
N LYS A 794 -4.57 6.08 4.31
CA LYS A 794 -5.42 6.12 3.11
C LYS A 794 -4.57 5.98 1.86
N ALA A 795 -5.09 5.40 0.78
CA ALA A 795 -4.33 5.18 -0.45
C ALA A 795 -3.70 6.49 -1.01
N LYS A 796 -4.37 7.63 -0.83
CA LYS A 796 -3.85 8.97 -1.21
C LYS A 796 -2.55 9.37 -0.48
N ASP A 797 -2.26 8.75 0.67
CA ASP A 797 -1.04 8.97 1.46
C ASP A 797 0.16 8.20 0.89
N LEU A 798 -0.05 7.39 -0.15
CA LEU A 798 0.98 6.67 -0.89
C LEU A 798 1.27 7.39 -2.21
N ARG A 799 2.51 7.26 -2.68
CA ARG A 799 2.99 7.78 -3.96
C ARG A 799 3.37 6.60 -4.87
N PRO A 800 2.75 6.47 -6.06
CA PRO A 800 3.19 5.48 -7.04
C PRO A 800 4.52 5.90 -7.66
N ILE A 801 5.45 4.96 -7.81
CA ILE A 801 6.69 5.13 -8.55
C ILE A 801 6.76 4.06 -9.63
N ALA A 802 6.92 4.47 -10.89
CA ALA A 802 7.04 3.57 -12.02
C ALA A 802 8.51 3.15 -12.22
N MET A 803 8.79 1.86 -12.14
CA MET A 803 10.08 1.26 -12.49
C MET A 803 9.99 0.65 -13.88
N GLY A 804 10.50 1.39 -14.87
CA GLY A 804 10.60 0.92 -16.25
C GLY A 804 11.95 0.29 -16.59
N SER A 805 12.01 -0.30 -17.78
CA SER A 805 13.20 -0.86 -18.44
C SER A 805 14.37 0.12 -18.50
N SER A 806 15.60 -0.36 -18.28
CA SER A 806 16.80 0.48 -18.38
C SER A 806 17.17 0.78 -19.83
N VAL A 807 16.93 -0.15 -20.75
CA VAL A 807 17.14 0.07 -22.19
C VAL A 807 16.13 1.07 -22.76
N SER A 808 14.86 0.97 -22.34
CA SER A 808 13.85 1.99 -22.65
C SER A 808 14.25 3.38 -22.16
N LYS A 809 14.74 3.50 -20.93
CA LYS A 809 15.20 4.80 -20.39
C LYS A 809 16.39 5.38 -21.14
N LEU A 810 17.30 4.54 -21.64
CA LEU A 810 18.39 5.00 -22.48
C LEU A 810 17.85 5.52 -23.82
N PHE A 811 16.94 4.79 -24.48
CA PHE A 811 16.28 5.28 -25.69
C PHE A 811 15.54 6.61 -25.46
N SER A 812 14.71 6.72 -24.43
CA SER A 812 14.05 7.97 -24.04
C SER A 812 15.05 9.09 -23.75
N ARG A 813 16.22 8.77 -23.20
CA ARG A 813 17.29 9.75 -22.98
C ARG A 813 17.87 10.26 -24.30
N LEU A 814 18.09 9.38 -25.28
CA LEU A 814 18.58 9.79 -26.60
C LEU A 814 17.59 10.73 -27.29
N LEU A 815 16.30 10.38 -27.28
CA LEU A 815 15.23 11.25 -27.78
C LEU A 815 15.16 12.58 -27.04
N LEU A 816 15.21 12.54 -25.69
CA LEU A 816 15.17 13.75 -24.88
C LEU A 816 16.36 14.67 -25.20
N ASN A 817 17.57 14.13 -25.38
CA ASN A 817 18.73 14.93 -25.72
C ASN A 817 18.57 15.68 -27.05
N ARG A 818 17.88 15.07 -28.04
CA ARG A 818 17.53 15.73 -29.30
C ARG A 818 16.41 16.75 -29.16
N ALA A 819 15.42 16.46 -28.33
CA ALA A 819 14.27 17.33 -28.13
C ALA A 819 14.57 18.54 -27.23
N LEU A 820 15.52 18.40 -26.29
CA LEU A 820 15.85 19.41 -25.26
C LEU A 820 16.02 20.83 -25.83
N PRO A 821 16.73 21.07 -26.95
CA PRO A 821 16.82 22.41 -27.53
C PRO A 821 15.46 23.05 -27.87
N ALA A 822 14.45 22.27 -28.25
CA ALA A 822 13.12 22.75 -28.62
C ALA A 822 12.15 22.89 -27.43
N ILE A 823 12.29 22.02 -26.42
CA ILE A 823 11.40 21.95 -25.24
C ILE A 823 12.02 22.51 -23.95
N SER A 824 13.21 23.10 -24.04
CA SER A 824 13.82 23.85 -22.93
C SER A 824 13.01 25.11 -22.63
N PRO A 825 13.16 25.69 -21.42
CA PRO A 825 12.46 26.92 -21.05
C PRO A 825 12.54 27.98 -22.14
N GLN A 826 11.39 28.38 -22.67
CA GLN A 826 11.30 29.34 -23.76
C GLN A 826 11.22 30.78 -23.25
N THR A 827 10.94 30.98 -21.96
CA THR A 827 10.80 32.32 -21.36
C THR A 827 11.60 32.46 -20.06
N TYR A 828 11.66 33.68 -19.53
CA TYR A 828 12.27 33.94 -18.22
C TYR A 828 11.48 33.33 -17.05
N ALA A 829 10.19 33.02 -17.26
CA ALA A 829 9.27 32.69 -16.19
C ALA A 829 9.58 31.32 -15.56
N GLN A 830 10.01 30.33 -16.34
CA GLN A 830 10.31 28.99 -15.84
C GLN A 830 11.72 28.89 -15.21
N CYS A 831 11.82 28.93 -13.89
CA CYS A 831 13.09 28.88 -13.13
C CYS A 831 13.74 27.48 -13.06
N SER A 832 13.24 26.49 -13.80
CA SER A 832 13.80 25.15 -13.88
C SER A 832 14.30 24.84 -15.29
N GLY A 833 15.29 23.97 -15.43
CA GLY A 833 15.86 23.59 -16.74
C GLY A 833 17.38 23.83 -16.84
N PRO A 834 17.99 23.57 -18.00
CA PRO A 834 19.42 23.79 -18.22
C PRO A 834 19.85 25.22 -17.90
N GLY A 835 20.90 25.38 -17.10
CA GLY A 835 21.39 26.70 -16.70
C GLY A 835 20.55 27.43 -15.65
N ARG A 836 19.50 26.81 -15.12
CA ARG A 836 18.60 27.36 -14.08
C ARG A 836 18.58 26.47 -12.85
N GLN A 837 18.26 27.04 -11.69
CA GLN A 837 18.26 26.33 -10.41
C GLN A 837 17.19 26.89 -9.46
N THR A 838 16.82 26.10 -8.44
CA THR A 838 15.85 26.52 -7.40
C THR A 838 16.21 27.85 -6.73
N SER A 839 17.52 28.17 -6.68
CA SER A 839 18.02 29.44 -6.17
C SER A 839 17.52 30.65 -6.97
N ASP A 840 17.24 30.50 -8.27
CA ASP A 840 16.72 31.58 -9.12
C ASP A 840 15.32 31.99 -8.66
N PHE A 841 14.43 31.01 -8.49
CA PHE A 841 13.08 31.20 -7.98
C PHE A 841 13.07 31.89 -6.60
N LEU A 842 13.91 31.42 -5.67
CA LEU A 842 14.02 32.02 -4.34
C LEU A 842 14.64 33.41 -4.34
N TYR A 843 15.66 33.65 -5.17
CA TYR A 843 16.31 34.94 -5.25
C TYR A 843 15.35 36.01 -5.77
N THR A 844 14.58 35.70 -6.80
CA THR A 844 13.61 36.61 -7.40
C THR A 844 12.56 37.08 -6.39
N ILE A 845 11.94 36.18 -5.62
CA ILE A 845 10.95 36.57 -4.61
C ILE A 845 11.58 37.37 -3.45
N MET A 846 12.81 37.02 -3.02
CA MET A 846 13.54 37.81 -2.02
C MET A 846 13.84 39.22 -2.54
N ARG A 847 14.23 39.35 -3.81
CA ARG A 847 14.46 40.64 -4.45
C ARG A 847 13.19 41.45 -4.64
N LEU A 848 12.09 40.83 -5.06
CA LEU A 848 10.78 41.46 -5.12
C LEU A 848 10.40 42.10 -3.78
N PHE A 849 10.61 41.39 -2.67
CA PHE A 849 10.32 41.91 -1.33
C PHE A 849 11.26 43.05 -0.91
N ASP A 850 12.55 42.96 -1.23
CA ASP A 850 13.52 44.04 -1.00
C ASP A 850 13.14 45.31 -1.78
N LEU A 851 12.82 45.17 -3.07
CA LEU A 851 12.44 46.27 -3.96
C LEU A 851 11.13 46.92 -3.52
N THR A 852 10.12 46.12 -3.19
CA THR A 852 8.84 46.60 -2.67
C THR A 852 9.04 47.45 -1.43
N ARG A 853 9.92 47.01 -0.52
CA ARG A 853 10.28 47.77 0.68
C ARG A 853 11.03 49.06 0.34
N GLU A 854 12.01 49.00 -0.55
CA GLU A 854 12.83 50.14 -0.95
C GLU A 854 11.98 51.24 -1.63
N TRP A 855 10.99 50.86 -2.42
CA TRP A 855 10.17 51.79 -3.19
C TRP A 855 8.86 52.15 -2.48
N GLY A 856 8.53 51.45 -1.39
CA GLY A 856 7.32 51.72 -0.60
C GLY A 856 6.02 51.32 -1.30
N ASN A 857 6.11 50.43 -2.29
CA ASN A 857 4.96 49.96 -3.07
C ASN A 857 4.06 49.05 -2.21
N THR A 858 2.79 48.98 -2.57
CA THR A 858 1.92 47.88 -2.17
C THR A 858 2.28 46.64 -2.99
N LEU A 859 2.11 45.45 -2.42
CA LEU A 859 2.38 44.18 -3.10
C LEU A 859 1.38 43.12 -2.66
N ALA A 860 0.77 42.45 -3.63
CA ALA A 860 0.08 41.19 -3.47
C ALA A 860 0.88 40.11 -4.22
N VAL A 861 1.11 38.97 -3.58
CA VAL A 861 1.74 37.79 -4.18
C VAL A 861 0.81 36.60 -4.00
N PHE A 862 0.40 35.99 -5.10
CA PHE A 862 -0.36 34.76 -5.13
C PHE A 862 0.56 33.61 -5.55
N LYS A 863 0.80 32.69 -4.62
CA LYS A 863 1.49 31.44 -4.88
C LYS A 863 0.46 30.35 -5.22
N LEU A 864 0.57 29.77 -6.41
CA LEU A 864 -0.29 28.67 -6.84
C LEU A 864 0.33 27.30 -6.53
N ASP A 865 -0.53 26.32 -6.27
CA ASP A 865 -0.21 24.89 -6.12
C ASP A 865 -1.14 24.09 -7.04
N LEU A 866 -0.59 23.18 -7.85
CA LEU A 866 -1.36 22.38 -8.80
C LEU A 866 -1.79 21.02 -8.22
N GLU A 867 -3.03 20.63 -8.48
CA GLU A 867 -3.57 19.34 -8.05
C GLU A 867 -3.01 18.18 -8.87
N LYS A 868 -2.20 17.33 -8.22
CA LYS A 868 -1.68 16.08 -8.79
C LYS A 868 -1.07 16.28 -10.18
N ALA A 869 -0.28 17.34 -10.36
CA ALA A 869 0.05 17.90 -11.67
C ALA A 869 0.59 16.89 -12.71
N PHE A 870 1.44 15.94 -12.29
CA PHE A 870 1.93 14.87 -13.18
C PHE A 870 0.84 13.85 -13.57
N ASP A 871 -0.10 13.56 -12.67
CA ASP A 871 -1.13 12.55 -12.86
C ASP A 871 -2.38 13.13 -13.57
N SER A 872 -2.61 14.45 -13.46
CA SER A 872 -3.78 15.15 -14.00
C SER A 872 -3.59 15.74 -15.39
N LEU A 873 -2.36 15.85 -15.91
CA LEU A 873 -2.12 16.39 -17.25
C LEU A 873 -2.96 15.66 -18.31
N ASP A 874 -3.73 16.42 -19.10
CA ASP A 874 -4.48 15.87 -20.21
C ASP A 874 -3.51 15.45 -21.31
N ARG A 875 -3.59 14.17 -21.67
CA ARG A 875 -2.70 13.62 -22.68
C ARG A 875 -3.11 14.04 -24.07
N SER A 876 -4.40 14.17 -24.39
CA SER A 876 -4.82 14.59 -25.75
C SER A 876 -4.16 15.92 -26.15
N VAL A 877 -4.10 16.86 -25.21
CA VAL A 877 -3.49 18.18 -25.39
C VAL A 877 -1.96 18.13 -25.40
N LEU A 878 -1.35 17.24 -24.61
CA LEU A 878 0.08 16.94 -24.72
C LEU A 878 0.40 16.22 -26.04
N LEU A 879 -0.48 15.36 -26.54
CA LEU A 879 -0.35 14.49 -27.72
C LEU A 879 -0.52 15.25 -29.03
N ASP A 880 -1.46 16.20 -29.09
CA ASP A 880 -1.57 17.22 -30.14
C ASP A 880 -0.29 18.08 -30.24
N LYS A 881 0.57 18.02 -29.22
CA LYS A 881 1.88 18.68 -29.17
C LYS A 881 3.08 17.71 -29.23
N LEU A 882 2.93 16.44 -28.82
CA LEU A 882 3.97 15.41 -28.65
C LEU A 882 3.35 13.99 -28.65
N GLU A 883 3.35 13.31 -29.79
CA GLU A 883 2.72 12.00 -30.05
C GLU A 883 3.31 10.82 -29.24
N ALA A 884 2.59 10.19 -28.27
CA ALA A 884 2.66 8.75 -27.87
C ALA A 884 1.85 8.32 -26.60
N LYS A 885 1.39 7.04 -26.59
CA LYS A 885 0.61 6.33 -25.53
C LYS A 885 1.46 5.83 -24.34
N LEU A 886 0.83 5.55 -23.18
CA LEU A 886 1.52 5.09 -21.94
C LEU A 886 1.28 3.62 -21.49
N GLY A 887 0.36 2.88 -22.10
CA GLY A 887 0.22 1.42 -21.92
C GLY A 887 -0.43 0.95 -20.61
N GLN A 888 -0.17 -0.31 -20.22
CA GLN A 888 -0.67 -0.95 -18.99
C GLN A 888 0.44 -1.05 -17.94
N GLY A 889 0.17 -0.66 -16.69
CA GLY A 889 1.11 -0.76 -15.59
C GLY A 889 0.92 -2.01 -14.74
N LEU A 890 2.01 -2.59 -14.22
CA LEU A 890 1.95 -3.66 -13.23
C LEU A 890 2.03 -3.07 -11.82
N LEU A 891 0.91 -3.07 -11.10
CA LEU A 891 0.87 -2.65 -9.70
C LEU A 891 1.47 -3.73 -8.79
N GLN A 892 2.61 -3.44 -8.18
CA GLN A 892 3.21 -4.26 -7.13
C GLN A 892 3.20 -3.52 -5.79
N THR A 893 2.28 -3.90 -4.92
CA THR A 893 2.21 -3.37 -3.54
C THR A 893 2.90 -4.34 -2.57
N PRO A 894 3.13 -3.92 -1.30
CA PRO A 894 3.57 -4.85 -0.27
C PRO A 894 2.64 -6.06 -0.09
N TRP A 895 1.35 -5.97 -0.48
CA TRP A 895 0.30 -6.95 -0.16
C TRP A 895 -0.21 -7.76 -1.36
N GLY A 896 0.22 -7.45 -2.58
CA GLY A 896 -0.22 -8.16 -3.79
C GLY A 896 0.29 -7.57 -5.09
N CYS A 897 -0.10 -8.19 -6.21
CA CYS A 897 0.25 -7.78 -7.57
C CYS A 897 -0.99 -7.82 -8.49
N SER A 898 -1.17 -6.82 -9.36
CA SER A 898 -2.27 -6.74 -10.33
C SER A 898 -1.90 -5.84 -11.51
N ARG A 899 -2.72 -5.83 -12.57
CA ARG A 899 -2.58 -4.90 -13.70
C ARG A 899 -3.51 -3.70 -13.53
N ILE A 900 -3.04 -2.53 -13.96
CA ILE A 900 -3.79 -1.28 -13.99
C ILE A 900 -3.64 -0.65 -15.37
N GLU A 901 -4.76 -0.22 -15.96
CA GLU A 901 -4.74 0.57 -17.17
C GLU A 901 -4.40 2.03 -16.86
N MET A 902 -3.47 2.59 -17.64
CA MET A 902 -2.96 3.94 -17.41
C MET A 902 -3.37 4.86 -18.56
N ASN A 903 -4.59 5.43 -18.51
CA ASN A 903 -5.15 6.24 -19.60
C ASN A 903 -4.86 7.75 -19.51
N ARG A 904 -4.53 8.29 -18.32
CA ARG A 904 -4.19 9.72 -18.10
C ARG A 904 -2.89 9.95 -17.31
N GLY A 905 -2.28 11.14 -17.41
CA GLY A 905 -1.07 11.56 -16.68
C GLY A 905 0.25 11.03 -17.26
N ILE A 906 1.40 11.53 -16.81
CA ILE A 906 2.75 11.12 -17.28
C ILE A 906 3.47 10.26 -16.24
N LYS A 907 4.35 9.35 -16.68
CA LYS A 907 5.06 8.38 -15.81
C LYS A 907 5.94 9.10 -14.79
N GLN A 908 5.59 9.01 -13.50
CA GLN A 908 6.46 9.49 -12.41
C GLN A 908 7.71 8.59 -12.30
N GLY A 909 8.88 9.19 -12.57
CA GLY A 909 10.17 8.49 -12.58
C GLY A 909 10.71 8.20 -13.98
N ALA A 910 9.96 8.51 -15.04
CA ALA A 910 10.51 8.57 -16.39
C ALA A 910 11.45 9.78 -16.54
N VAL A 911 12.35 9.70 -17.53
CA VAL A 911 13.48 10.63 -17.67
C VAL A 911 13.02 11.99 -18.22
N GLU A 912 12.02 11.94 -19.07
CA GLU A 912 11.45 13.02 -19.88
C GLU A 912 10.33 13.78 -19.16
N SER A 913 9.57 13.11 -18.28
CA SER A 913 8.39 13.68 -17.61
C SER A 913 8.60 15.05 -16.95
N PRO A 914 9.69 15.33 -16.19
CA PRO A 914 9.87 16.65 -15.57
C PRO A 914 10.06 17.77 -16.59
N THR A 915 10.75 17.50 -17.70
CA THR A 915 11.01 18.48 -18.75
C THR A 915 9.73 18.81 -19.50
N PHE A 916 8.96 17.79 -19.89
CA PHE A 916 7.67 18.00 -20.54
C PHE A 916 6.67 18.74 -19.66
N PHE A 917 6.62 18.40 -18.36
CA PHE A 917 5.74 19.10 -17.44
C PHE A 917 6.11 20.58 -17.29
N ALA A 918 7.39 20.89 -17.10
CA ALA A 918 7.87 22.27 -17.00
C ALA A 918 7.54 23.08 -18.26
N TYR A 919 7.70 22.46 -19.44
CA TYR A 919 7.36 23.05 -20.73
C TYR A 919 5.86 23.34 -20.86
N VAL A 920 4.99 22.37 -20.56
CA VAL A 920 3.53 22.58 -20.65
C VAL A 920 3.04 23.61 -19.63
N ALA A 921 3.57 23.61 -18.41
CA ALA A 921 3.23 24.61 -17.40
C ALA A 921 3.63 26.03 -17.86
N GLU A 922 4.78 26.16 -18.53
CA GLU A 922 5.23 27.41 -19.13
C GLU A 922 4.34 27.81 -20.31
N LEU A 923 3.97 26.90 -21.21
CA LEU A 923 3.05 27.17 -22.32
C LEU A 923 1.70 27.70 -21.82
N ALA A 924 1.12 27.06 -20.80
CA ALA A 924 -0.14 27.52 -20.21
C ALA A 924 -0.04 28.94 -19.60
N LEU A 925 1.13 29.29 -19.07
CA LEU A 925 1.40 30.64 -18.56
C LEU A 925 1.57 31.65 -19.69
N VAL A 926 2.35 31.32 -20.72
CA VAL A 926 2.58 32.17 -21.90
C VAL A 926 1.28 32.42 -22.64
N GLU A 927 0.45 31.40 -22.81
CA GLU A 927 -0.86 31.53 -23.41
C GLU A 927 -1.76 32.50 -22.62
N ALA A 928 -1.79 32.41 -21.29
CA ALA A 928 -2.51 33.36 -20.46
C ALA A 928 -1.95 34.79 -20.57
N LEU A 929 -0.62 34.92 -20.62
CA LEU A 929 0.09 36.20 -20.78
C LEU A 929 -0.29 36.89 -22.10
N GLU A 930 -0.31 36.15 -23.21
CA GLU A 930 -0.59 36.63 -24.55
C GLU A 930 -2.08 36.93 -24.76
N LEU A 931 -2.97 35.97 -24.43
CA LEU A 931 -4.42 36.11 -24.62
C LEU A 931 -5.01 37.30 -23.88
N HIS A 932 -4.48 37.60 -22.69
CA HIS A 932 -5.00 38.66 -21.82
C HIS A 932 -4.11 39.89 -21.79
N GLY A 933 -3.05 39.95 -22.60
CA GLY A 933 -2.17 41.11 -22.72
C GLY A 933 -1.61 41.59 -21.39
N TRP A 934 -1.19 40.68 -20.50
CA TRP A 934 -0.77 41.05 -19.13
C TRP A 934 0.37 42.07 -19.10
N ARG A 935 1.22 42.07 -20.13
CA ARG A 935 2.36 42.97 -20.29
C ARG A 935 2.01 44.34 -20.88
N ASN A 936 0.77 44.54 -21.34
CA ASN A 936 0.30 45.85 -21.80
C ASN A 936 -0.12 46.75 -20.61
N LEU A 937 -0.18 46.18 -19.41
CA LEU A 937 -0.47 46.89 -18.17
C LEU A 937 0.81 47.52 -17.60
N THR A 938 0.65 48.62 -16.87
CA THR A 938 1.77 49.25 -16.16
C THR A 938 2.37 48.27 -15.15
N PRO A 939 3.67 47.92 -15.25
CA PRO A 939 4.29 46.99 -14.32
C PRO A 939 4.44 47.61 -12.94
N LEU A 940 4.48 46.77 -11.89
CA LEU A 940 4.75 47.17 -10.51
C LEU A 940 6.03 48.00 -10.38
N PHE A 941 7.03 47.67 -11.18
CA PHE A 941 8.31 48.35 -11.22
C PHE A 941 8.60 48.82 -12.66
N PRO A 942 8.83 50.13 -12.90
CA PRO A 942 9.20 50.61 -14.23
C PRO A 942 10.49 49.93 -14.73
N ASP A 943 10.54 49.65 -16.04
CA ASP A 943 11.59 48.91 -16.74
C ASP A 943 11.84 47.47 -16.24
N LEU A 944 11.00 46.93 -15.34
CA LEU A 944 11.05 45.53 -14.89
C LEU A 944 9.66 44.88 -15.07
N PRO A 945 9.27 44.57 -16.32
CA PRO A 945 7.92 44.07 -16.64
C PRO A 945 7.54 42.67 -16.11
N PRO A 946 8.45 41.71 -15.82
CA PRO A 946 8.05 40.41 -15.30
C PRO A 946 7.28 40.47 -13.97
N GLU A 947 6.09 39.89 -13.94
CA GLU A 947 5.20 39.84 -12.76
C GLU A 947 4.72 38.41 -12.41
N GLU A 948 5.38 37.44 -13.03
CA GLU A 948 5.06 36.03 -12.96
C GLU A 948 6.34 35.18 -13.05
N MET A 949 6.34 34.06 -12.32
CA MET A 949 7.38 33.04 -12.45
C MET A 949 6.85 31.67 -12.01
N GLN A 950 7.52 30.62 -12.47
CA GLN A 950 7.22 29.24 -12.12
C GLN A 950 8.51 28.46 -11.85
N TYR A 951 8.40 27.43 -11.03
CA TYR A 951 9.40 26.39 -10.88
C TYR A 951 8.65 25.06 -10.86
N MET A 952 8.64 24.37 -12.00
CA MET A 952 7.79 23.17 -12.17
C MET A 952 6.32 23.48 -11.84
N ASP A 953 5.78 22.91 -10.76
CA ASP A 953 4.39 23.04 -10.30
C ASP A 953 4.15 24.24 -9.36
N ASP A 954 5.20 24.80 -8.76
CA ASP A 954 5.12 26.00 -7.93
C ASP A 954 5.12 27.25 -8.84
N GLY A 955 4.02 28.00 -8.86
CA GLY A 955 3.94 29.27 -9.58
C GLY A 955 3.71 30.46 -8.67
N MET A 956 4.10 31.65 -9.12
CA MET A 956 3.84 32.92 -8.44
C MET A 956 3.37 33.97 -9.42
N LEU A 957 2.35 34.72 -9.01
CA LEU A 957 1.86 35.93 -9.65
C LEU A 957 1.95 37.06 -8.65
N TRP A 958 2.38 38.25 -9.06
CA TRP A 958 2.39 39.41 -8.19
C TRP A 958 2.01 40.69 -8.92
N ASN A 959 1.50 41.67 -8.16
CA ASN A 959 1.26 43.03 -8.65
C ASN A 959 1.05 43.97 -7.45
N GLY A 960 1.05 45.27 -7.70
CA GLY A 960 0.72 46.29 -6.69
C GLY A 960 -0.78 46.41 -6.39
N ASN A 961 -1.64 45.77 -7.18
CA ASN A 961 -3.09 45.77 -7.06
C ASN A 961 -3.62 44.33 -6.91
N LEU A 962 -4.36 44.07 -5.81
CA LEU A 962 -4.92 42.76 -5.51
C LEU A 962 -5.90 42.26 -6.57
N ARG A 963 -6.69 43.15 -7.18
CA ARG A 963 -7.66 42.78 -8.23
C ARG A 963 -6.97 42.28 -9.49
N THR A 964 -5.80 42.85 -9.82
CA THR A 964 -4.98 42.37 -10.93
C THR A 964 -4.50 40.94 -10.66
N VAL A 965 -4.04 40.66 -9.44
CA VAL A 965 -3.59 39.31 -9.05
C VAL A 965 -4.74 38.30 -9.09
N GLU A 966 -5.92 38.68 -8.58
CA GLU A 966 -7.14 37.86 -8.65
C GLU A 966 -7.54 37.53 -10.10
N ALA A 967 -7.62 38.56 -10.96
CA ALA A 967 -7.97 38.39 -12.38
C ALA A 967 -6.97 37.48 -13.09
N ARG A 968 -5.65 37.69 -12.89
CA ARG A 968 -4.61 36.85 -13.48
C ARG A 968 -4.66 35.41 -12.96
N ALA A 969 -4.95 35.21 -11.67
CA ALA A 969 -5.09 33.86 -11.11
C ALA A 969 -6.28 33.11 -11.72
N GLN A 970 -7.42 33.77 -11.94
CA GLN A 970 -8.59 33.20 -12.60
C GLN A 970 -8.31 32.89 -14.08
N GLN A 971 -7.70 33.81 -14.81
CA GLN A 971 -7.31 33.63 -16.21
C GLN A 971 -6.32 32.47 -16.41
N LEU A 972 -5.32 32.37 -15.53
CA LEU A 972 -4.37 31.26 -15.53
C LEU A 972 -5.04 29.93 -15.14
N SER A 973 -6.04 29.95 -14.24
CA SER A 973 -6.84 28.77 -13.90
C SER A 973 -7.58 28.22 -15.11
N VAL A 974 -8.16 29.10 -15.95
CA VAL A 974 -8.81 28.73 -17.22
C VAL A 974 -7.79 28.15 -18.20
N SER A 975 -6.63 28.78 -18.34
CA SER A 975 -5.57 28.29 -19.23
C SER A 975 -5.06 26.92 -18.78
N PHE A 976 -4.80 26.72 -17.49
CA PHE A 976 -4.44 25.40 -16.95
C PHE A 976 -5.50 24.33 -17.17
N ALA A 977 -6.78 24.68 -17.05
CA ALA A 977 -7.87 23.74 -17.28
C ALA A 977 -7.87 23.17 -18.71
N ARG A 978 -7.42 23.94 -19.70
CA ARG A 978 -7.24 23.46 -21.09
C ARG A 978 -6.20 22.36 -21.20
N TYR A 979 -5.20 22.30 -20.31
CA TYR A 979 -4.19 21.25 -20.25
C TYR A 979 -4.55 20.13 -19.25
N GLY A 980 -5.79 20.12 -18.74
CA GLY A 980 -6.24 19.19 -17.71
C GLY A 980 -5.68 19.47 -16.31
N LEU A 981 -4.99 20.59 -16.12
CA LEU A 981 -4.41 21.02 -14.85
C LEU A 981 -5.43 21.83 -14.05
N ARG A 982 -5.41 21.70 -12.72
CA ARG A 982 -6.28 22.44 -11.81
C ARG A 982 -5.45 22.99 -10.66
N MET A 983 -5.69 24.25 -10.31
CA MET A 983 -5.13 24.83 -9.09
C MET A 983 -5.83 24.24 -7.86
N ASN A 984 -5.10 24.10 -6.75
CA ASN A 984 -5.62 23.66 -5.46
C ASN A 984 -5.83 24.86 -4.53
N PRO A 985 -7.06 25.40 -4.39
CA PRO A 985 -7.27 26.61 -3.60
C PRO A 985 -6.88 26.45 -2.13
N ALA A 986 -6.97 25.23 -1.58
CA ALA A 986 -6.63 24.95 -0.19
C ALA A 986 -5.11 24.93 0.09
N LYS A 987 -4.28 24.83 -0.96
CA LYS A 987 -2.82 24.87 -0.85
C LYS A 987 -2.18 26.10 -1.48
N CYS A 988 -2.90 26.79 -2.36
CA CYS A 988 -2.53 28.12 -2.80
C CYS A 988 -2.40 29.06 -1.61
N GLN A 989 -1.51 30.04 -1.72
CA GLN A 989 -1.27 31.00 -0.65
C GLN A 989 -1.27 32.42 -1.22
N LEU A 990 -2.00 33.31 -0.56
CA LEU A 990 -1.97 34.73 -0.83
C LEU A 990 -1.11 35.42 0.24
N TYR A 991 -0.26 36.36 -0.16
CA TYR A 991 0.43 37.29 0.71
C TYR A 991 0.12 38.71 0.25
N VAL A 992 -0.19 39.59 1.20
CA VAL A 992 -0.50 41.00 0.93
C VAL A 992 0.29 41.87 1.91
N THR A 993 0.86 42.97 1.41
CA THR A 993 1.57 43.92 2.29
C THR A 993 0.59 44.68 3.19
N PRO A 994 0.97 45.01 4.44
CA PRO A 994 0.07 45.67 5.38
C PRO A 994 -0.50 47.02 4.94
N ASN A 995 0.20 47.71 4.02
CA ASN A 995 -0.19 49.00 3.47
C ASN A 995 -1.17 48.91 2.29
N MET A 996 -1.56 47.71 1.84
CA MET A 996 -2.54 47.55 0.77
C MET A 996 -3.97 47.76 1.30
N PRO A 997 -4.77 48.63 0.69
CA PRO A 997 -6.15 48.89 1.13
C PRO A 997 -7.11 47.76 0.73
N GLY A 998 -8.23 47.62 1.46
CA GLY A 998 -9.32 46.69 1.16
C GLY A 998 -9.22 45.33 1.87
N GLU A 999 -10.12 44.41 1.53
CA GLU A 999 -10.08 43.03 2.04
C GLU A 999 -8.87 42.29 1.46
N HIS A 1000 -8.09 41.63 2.32
CA HIS A 1000 -6.90 40.88 1.92
C HIS A 1000 -7.26 39.44 1.54
N CYS A 1001 -8.05 39.29 0.48
CA CYS A 1001 -8.46 37.99 -0.06
C CYS A 1001 -8.70 38.05 -1.56
N ILE A 1002 -8.62 36.90 -2.22
CA ILE A 1002 -9.05 36.73 -3.61
C ILE A 1002 -10.01 35.56 -3.73
N LEU A 1003 -10.82 35.52 -4.79
CA LEU A 1003 -11.67 34.41 -5.18
C LEU A 1003 -11.02 33.62 -6.31
N LEU A 1004 -10.68 32.36 -6.03
CA LEU A 1004 -10.20 31.42 -7.03
C LEU A 1004 -11.24 30.33 -7.25
N ASN A 1005 -11.85 30.28 -8.45
CA ASN A 1005 -12.91 29.34 -8.79
C ASN A 1005 -14.06 29.33 -7.76
N GLY A 1006 -14.44 30.51 -7.26
CA GLY A 1006 -15.48 30.68 -6.22
C GLY A 1006 -15.03 30.39 -4.78
N ILE A 1007 -13.79 29.94 -4.56
CA ILE A 1007 -13.24 29.67 -3.23
C ILE A 1007 -12.43 30.88 -2.75
N LYS A 1008 -12.73 31.38 -1.54
CA LYS A 1008 -12.02 32.49 -0.91
C LYS A 1008 -10.64 32.04 -0.41
N VAL A 1009 -9.58 32.66 -0.94
CA VAL A 1009 -8.19 32.50 -0.49
C VAL A 1009 -7.80 33.75 0.28
N THR A 1010 -7.70 33.64 1.61
CA THR A 1010 -7.33 34.75 2.50
C THR A 1010 -5.81 34.91 2.59
N ALA A 1011 -5.35 36.16 2.68
CA ALA A 1011 -3.94 36.47 2.82
C ALA A 1011 -3.36 35.91 4.12
N SER A 1012 -2.17 35.33 4.00
CA SER A 1012 -1.31 34.93 5.11
C SER A 1012 -0.37 36.08 5.50
N PRO A 1013 0.04 36.19 6.77
CA PRO A 1013 0.98 37.22 7.22
C PRO A 1013 2.40 37.07 6.65
N GLN A 1014 2.71 35.88 6.13
CA GLN A 1014 3.98 35.51 5.53
C GLN A 1014 3.73 34.53 4.38
N LEU A 1015 4.61 34.54 3.39
CA LEU A 1015 4.60 33.64 2.24
C LEU A 1015 5.58 32.49 2.48
N GLU A 1016 5.15 31.25 2.27
CA GLU A 1016 5.98 30.04 2.39
C GLU A 1016 6.46 29.56 1.02
N VAL A 1017 7.75 29.74 0.75
CA VAL A 1017 8.36 29.41 -0.53
C VAL A 1017 9.44 28.36 -0.33
N MET A 1018 9.28 27.17 -0.92
CA MET A 1018 10.23 26.05 -0.80
C MET A 1018 10.61 25.72 0.66
N GLY A 1019 9.68 25.92 1.60
CA GLY A 1019 9.90 25.73 3.04
C GLY A 1019 10.72 26.83 3.73
N ILE A 1020 10.69 28.04 3.17
CA ILE A 1020 11.25 29.28 3.75
C ILE A 1020 10.12 30.29 3.86
N SER A 1021 9.94 30.80 5.07
CA SER A 1021 8.97 31.84 5.36
C SER A 1021 9.54 33.22 5.08
N MET A 1022 8.79 34.05 4.36
CA MET A 1022 9.20 35.40 3.97
C MET A 1022 8.05 36.40 4.02
N ARG A 1023 8.35 37.65 4.37
CA ARG A 1023 7.46 38.81 4.24
C ARG A 1023 8.29 40.05 3.90
N VAL A 1024 7.67 41.04 3.28
CA VAL A 1024 8.29 42.36 3.07
C VAL A 1024 8.71 42.93 4.41
N GLY A 1025 9.95 43.42 4.50
CA GLY A 1025 10.49 43.98 5.74
C GLY A 1025 11.36 43.06 6.58
N MET A 1026 11.43 41.75 6.31
CA MET A 1026 12.26 40.85 7.12
C MET A 1026 13.74 41.23 7.13
N SER A 1027 14.36 41.09 8.30
CA SER A 1027 15.81 41.08 8.44
C SER A 1027 16.38 39.76 7.93
N THR A 1028 17.65 39.78 7.53
CA THR A 1028 18.36 38.55 7.15
C THR A 1028 18.50 37.56 8.30
N TYR A 1029 18.55 38.04 9.53
CA TYR A 1029 18.52 37.16 10.69
C TYR A 1029 17.20 36.39 10.75
N GLU A 1030 16.04 37.05 10.58
CA GLU A 1030 14.74 36.37 10.54
C GLU A 1030 14.65 35.35 9.39
N LEU A 1031 15.17 35.68 8.20
CA LEU A 1031 15.21 34.76 7.05
C LEU A 1031 16.08 33.52 7.29
N VAL A 1032 17.19 33.66 8.02
CA VAL A 1032 18.18 32.60 8.22
C VAL A 1032 17.98 31.83 9.53
N ALA A 1033 17.33 32.41 10.54
CA ALA A 1033 17.07 31.76 11.82
C ALA A 1033 16.38 30.38 11.69
N PRO A 1034 15.42 30.16 10.76
CA PRO A 1034 14.86 28.84 10.49
C PRO A 1034 15.91 27.80 10.09
N ALA A 1035 17.00 28.19 9.42
CA ALA A 1035 18.11 27.30 9.09
C ALA A 1035 18.76 26.71 10.35
N SER A 1036 19.00 27.54 11.37
CA SER A 1036 19.54 27.08 12.66
C SER A 1036 18.58 26.14 13.39
N THR A 1037 17.28 26.39 13.33
CA THR A 1037 16.26 25.50 13.91
C THR A 1037 16.20 24.17 13.15
N ARG A 1038 16.17 24.19 11.81
CA ARG A 1038 16.25 22.98 10.97
C ARG A 1038 17.52 22.18 11.23
N ALA A 1039 18.66 22.87 11.39
CA ALA A 1039 19.92 22.23 11.69
C ALA A 1039 19.89 21.47 13.03
N ARG A 1040 19.40 22.13 14.09
CA ARG A 1040 19.25 21.53 15.43
C ARG A 1040 18.28 20.35 15.40
N ALA A 1041 17.12 20.50 14.76
CA ALA A 1041 16.15 19.42 14.61
C ALA A 1041 16.76 18.22 13.85
N LYS A 1042 17.48 18.48 12.76
CA LYS A 1042 18.13 17.44 11.96
C LYS A 1042 19.26 16.74 12.71
N PHE A 1043 20.01 17.46 13.54
CA PHE A 1043 21.00 16.87 14.43
C PHE A 1043 20.37 15.86 15.38
N TRP A 1044 19.28 16.26 16.06
CA TRP A 1044 18.63 15.41 17.07
C TRP A 1044 17.92 14.21 16.46
N GLU A 1045 17.34 14.37 15.27
CA GLU A 1045 16.84 13.26 14.47
C GLU A 1045 17.92 12.21 14.19
N LEU A 1046 19.17 12.64 13.98
CA LEU A 1046 20.31 11.79 13.65
C LEU A 1046 21.28 11.64 14.82
N LYS A 1047 20.80 11.84 16.06
CA LYS A 1047 21.65 11.80 17.27
C LYS A 1047 22.36 10.46 17.44
N HIS A 1048 21.78 9.36 16.99
CA HIS A 1048 22.38 8.02 17.05
C HIS A 1048 23.60 7.88 16.12
N ILE A 1049 23.77 8.74 15.13
CA ILE A 1049 24.98 8.85 14.31
C ILE A 1049 25.95 9.84 14.97
N PHE A 1050 25.49 11.06 15.25
CA PHE A 1050 26.38 12.14 15.69
C PHE A 1050 26.92 11.93 17.10
N ARG A 1051 26.13 11.32 17.98
CA ARG A 1051 26.56 10.96 19.34
C ARG A 1051 27.11 9.52 19.41
N ALA A 1052 27.26 8.78 18.30
CA ALA A 1052 27.84 7.43 18.35
C ALA A 1052 29.30 7.44 18.81
N LYS A 1053 29.77 6.29 19.33
CA LYS A 1053 31.21 6.04 19.50
C LYS A 1053 31.85 5.83 18.12
N GLY A 1054 32.97 6.50 17.86
CA GLY A 1054 33.69 6.40 16.59
C GLY A 1054 34.43 7.70 16.25
N TYR A 1055 35.12 7.69 15.10
CA TYR A 1055 35.98 8.77 14.66
C TYR A 1055 35.24 10.12 14.56
N MET A 1056 35.73 11.10 15.32
CA MET A 1056 35.14 12.44 15.39
C MET A 1056 35.11 13.12 14.02
N LYS A 1057 36.24 13.10 13.28
CA LYS A 1057 36.38 13.72 11.95
C LYS A 1057 35.29 13.27 10.97
N HIS A 1058 35.04 11.96 10.89
CA HIS A 1058 34.03 11.40 10.00
C HIS A 1058 32.60 11.76 10.44
N ARG A 1059 32.31 11.75 11.75
CA ARG A 1059 31.02 12.23 12.28
C ARG A 1059 30.77 13.70 11.95
N ALA A 1060 31.79 14.54 12.13
CA ALA A 1060 31.72 15.98 11.83
C ALA A 1060 31.57 16.24 10.32
N THR A 1061 32.25 15.46 9.47
CA THR A 1061 32.09 15.54 8.02
C THR A 1061 30.68 15.17 7.58
N VAL A 1062 30.09 14.10 8.15
CA VAL A 1062 28.69 13.74 7.91
C VAL A 1062 27.75 14.84 8.41
N LEU A 1063 28.04 15.46 9.56
CA LEU A 1063 27.28 16.59 10.09
C LEU A 1063 27.25 17.74 9.08
N GLN A 1064 28.40 18.15 8.57
CA GLN A 1064 28.50 19.22 7.56
C GLN A 1064 27.74 18.88 6.29
N ARG A 1065 27.94 17.67 5.73
CA ARG A 1065 27.31 17.26 4.46
C ARG A 1065 25.81 17.06 4.56
N VAL A 1066 25.29 16.67 5.71
CA VAL A 1066 23.86 16.35 5.87
C VAL A 1066 23.14 17.50 6.53
N VAL A 1067 23.56 17.91 7.72
CA VAL A 1067 22.89 18.96 8.49
C VAL A 1067 23.14 20.31 7.84
N GLY A 1068 24.41 20.61 7.51
CA GLY A 1068 24.78 21.85 6.80
C GLY A 1068 24.06 21.97 5.46
N ALA A 1069 24.09 20.93 4.62
CA ALA A 1069 23.38 20.95 3.34
C ALA A 1069 21.85 21.10 3.49
N THR A 1070 21.23 20.40 4.46
CA THR A 1070 19.77 20.52 4.70
C THR A 1070 19.39 21.91 5.20
N ALA A 1071 20.23 22.53 6.03
CA ALA A 1071 19.93 23.82 6.63
C ALA A 1071 20.21 25.01 5.70
N LEU A 1072 21.31 24.95 4.95
CA LEU A 1072 21.90 26.10 4.24
C LEU A 1072 21.80 26.00 2.70
N TRP A 1073 20.94 25.15 2.16
CA TRP A 1073 20.81 24.99 0.70
C TRP A 1073 20.45 26.29 -0.02
N PHE A 1074 19.63 27.14 0.61
CA PHE A 1074 19.16 28.42 0.06
C PHE A 1074 20.09 29.60 0.32
N ILE A 1075 21.15 29.40 1.11
CA ILE A 1075 21.94 30.50 1.68
C ILE A 1075 22.64 31.35 0.60
N CYS A 1076 22.88 30.79 -0.59
CA CYS A 1076 23.42 31.53 -1.72
C CYS A 1076 22.53 32.70 -2.17
N CYS A 1077 21.21 32.62 -1.95
CA CYS A 1077 20.26 33.66 -2.34
C CYS A 1077 20.23 34.83 -1.35
N VAL A 1078 20.70 34.61 -0.12
CA VAL A 1078 20.54 35.57 0.98
C VAL A 1078 21.76 36.49 1.06
N PRO A 1079 21.59 37.83 1.04
CA PRO A 1079 22.69 38.78 1.21
C PRO A 1079 23.40 38.59 2.57
N PRO A 1080 24.71 38.28 2.61
CA PRO A 1080 25.42 38.03 3.87
C PRO A 1080 25.52 39.30 4.72
N ASP A 1081 25.34 39.15 6.04
CA ASP A 1081 25.71 40.17 7.03
C ASP A 1081 26.47 39.59 8.23
N LYS A 1082 27.22 40.46 8.90
CA LYS A 1082 28.11 40.09 9.99
C LYS A 1082 27.37 39.47 11.18
N ALA A 1083 26.22 40.02 11.58
CA ALA A 1083 25.48 39.54 12.74
C ALA A 1083 24.92 38.13 12.52
N THR A 1084 24.29 37.90 11.38
CA THR A 1084 23.70 36.61 11.00
C THR A 1084 24.76 35.55 10.76
N MET A 1085 25.87 35.90 10.10
CA MET A 1085 27.02 34.99 9.94
C MET A 1085 27.59 34.55 11.28
N THR A 1086 27.69 35.48 12.23
CA THR A 1086 28.16 35.18 13.59
C THR A 1086 27.22 34.20 14.30
N ALA A 1087 25.90 34.42 14.19
CA ALA A 1087 24.89 33.52 14.76
C ALA A 1087 24.90 32.11 14.13
N LEU A 1088 25.11 32.00 12.81
CA LEU A 1088 25.27 30.71 12.13
C LEU A 1088 26.53 29.97 12.57
N ASN A 1089 27.66 30.67 12.70
CA ASN A 1089 28.90 30.08 13.23
C ASN A 1089 28.72 29.59 14.67
N ALA A 1090 28.03 30.37 15.52
CA ALA A 1090 27.69 29.92 16.88
C ALA A 1090 26.81 28.67 16.86
N THR A 1091 25.86 28.58 15.92
CA THR A 1091 25.03 27.38 15.72
C THR A 1091 25.88 26.18 15.31
N GLN A 1092 26.80 26.34 14.35
CA GLN A 1092 27.71 25.28 13.91
C GLN A 1092 28.56 24.74 15.09
N LEU A 1093 29.11 25.64 15.91
CA LEU A 1093 29.85 25.27 17.12
C LEU A 1093 28.96 24.56 18.14
N GLN A 1094 27.73 25.01 18.34
CA GLN A 1094 26.79 24.34 19.23
C GLN A 1094 26.52 22.89 18.80
N LEU A 1095 26.40 22.63 17.49
CA LEU A 1095 26.26 21.28 16.97
C LEU A 1095 27.52 20.43 17.22
N MET A 1096 28.70 21.02 17.09
CA MET A 1096 29.97 20.37 17.41
C MET A 1096 30.08 20.05 18.91
N ILE A 1097 29.65 20.96 19.78
CA ILE A 1097 29.58 20.74 21.23
C ILE A 1097 28.72 19.51 21.55
N TRP A 1098 27.54 19.40 20.93
CA TRP A 1098 26.66 18.24 21.11
C TRP A 1098 27.23 16.95 20.52
N LEU A 1099 27.93 17.02 19.38
CA LEU A 1099 28.60 15.88 18.75
C LEU A 1099 29.72 15.32 19.64
N LEU A 1100 30.49 16.21 20.26
CA LEU A 1100 31.61 15.90 21.15
C LEU A 1100 31.16 15.55 22.57
N ARG A 1101 29.89 15.83 22.91
CA ARG A 1101 29.29 15.57 24.22
C ARG A 1101 30.02 16.31 25.37
N PHE A 1102 30.42 17.57 25.14
CA PHE A 1102 30.97 18.40 26.21
C PHE A 1102 29.97 18.49 27.39
N ALA A 1103 30.50 18.33 28.60
CA ALA A 1103 29.75 18.43 29.85
C ALA A 1103 30.41 19.43 30.79
N LYS A 1104 29.57 20.12 31.56
CA LYS A 1104 29.97 21.03 32.64
C LYS A 1104 30.48 20.23 33.84
N THR A 1105 31.58 20.64 34.45
CA THR A 1105 32.06 19.98 35.68
C THR A 1105 31.33 20.53 36.92
N ARG A 1106 31.45 19.84 38.06
CA ARG A 1106 30.75 20.23 39.31
C ARG A 1106 31.10 21.65 39.76
N HIS A 1107 32.36 22.06 39.65
CA HIS A 1107 32.89 23.33 40.16
C HIS A 1107 33.05 24.43 39.11
N GLU A 1108 32.76 24.15 37.83
CA GLU A 1108 32.90 25.13 36.74
C GLU A 1108 31.67 26.03 36.67
N SER A 1109 31.83 27.33 36.40
CA SER A 1109 30.70 28.22 36.13
C SER A 1109 30.07 27.93 34.76
N TRP A 1110 28.82 28.37 34.52
CA TRP A 1110 28.22 28.24 33.18
C TRP A 1110 28.99 29.02 32.10
N GLU A 1111 29.58 30.15 32.47
CA GLU A 1111 30.36 30.99 31.57
C GLU A 1111 31.67 30.31 31.17
N ASP A 1112 32.39 29.73 32.14
CA ASP A 1112 33.64 29.02 31.90
C ASP A 1112 33.41 27.74 31.08
N PHE A 1113 32.35 27.00 31.39
CA PHE A 1113 31.92 25.87 30.59
C PHE A 1113 31.67 26.27 29.14
N ARG A 1114 30.92 27.35 28.92
CA ARG A 1114 30.61 27.84 27.58
C ARG A 1114 31.89 28.24 26.84
N LYS A 1115 32.80 28.99 27.49
CA LYS A 1115 34.10 29.37 26.90
C LYS A 1115 34.92 28.15 26.51
N ARG A 1116 35.07 27.17 27.42
CA ARG A 1116 35.81 25.92 27.19
C ARG A 1116 35.19 25.07 26.06
N ALA A 1117 33.88 24.88 26.09
CA ALA A 1117 33.17 24.07 25.09
C ALA A 1117 33.25 24.68 23.69
N PHE A 1118 33.08 26.00 23.56
CA PHE A 1118 33.20 26.69 22.26
C PHE A 1118 34.65 26.70 21.73
N ARG A 1119 35.67 26.81 22.61
CA ARG A 1119 37.08 26.65 22.23
C ARG A 1119 37.36 25.23 21.73
N GLY A 1120 36.97 24.22 22.50
CA GLY A 1120 37.17 22.82 22.13
C GLY A 1120 36.43 22.43 20.85
N ALA A 1121 35.20 22.91 20.66
CA ALA A 1121 34.44 22.70 19.43
C ALA A 1121 35.09 23.34 18.20
N ARG A 1122 35.68 24.54 18.34
CA ARG A 1122 36.46 25.18 17.25
C ARG A 1122 37.70 24.38 16.89
N SER A 1123 38.49 23.98 17.89
CA SER A 1123 39.67 23.15 17.67
C SER A 1123 39.31 21.84 16.96
N ALA A 1124 38.25 21.17 17.40
CA ALA A 1124 37.77 19.94 16.75
C ALA A 1124 37.27 20.16 15.32
N LEU A 1125 36.57 21.28 15.05
CA LEU A 1125 36.11 21.65 13.72
C LEU A 1125 37.29 21.88 12.77
N HIS A 1126 38.32 22.58 13.24
CA HIS A 1126 39.57 22.81 12.50
C HIS A 1126 40.33 21.50 12.25
N ALA A 1127 40.51 20.67 13.28
CA ALA A 1127 41.16 19.36 13.17
C ALA A 1127 40.40 18.40 12.23
N ALA A 1128 39.08 18.56 12.09
CA ALA A 1128 38.29 17.82 11.13
C ALA A 1128 38.42 18.33 9.68
N GLY A 1129 39.07 19.48 9.46
CA GLY A 1129 39.22 20.11 8.15
C GLY A 1129 37.92 20.70 7.60
N LEU A 1130 37.00 21.13 8.48
CA LEU A 1130 35.70 21.65 8.08
C LEU A 1130 35.72 23.18 7.99
N GLU A 1131 35.13 23.72 6.93
CA GLU A 1131 34.91 25.15 6.80
C GLU A 1131 33.83 25.66 7.76
N ARG A 1132 33.93 26.95 8.09
CA ARG A 1132 32.88 27.66 8.83
C ARG A 1132 31.64 27.83 7.96
N TRP A 1133 30.48 27.89 8.58
CA TRP A 1133 29.24 28.15 7.87
C TRP A 1133 29.20 29.56 7.25
N SER A 1134 29.81 30.57 7.87
CA SER A 1134 29.99 31.89 7.26
C SER A 1134 30.85 31.83 5.99
N THR A 1135 31.98 31.14 6.03
CA THR A 1135 32.87 30.93 4.87
C THR A 1135 32.13 30.25 3.72
N LEU A 1136 31.39 29.18 4.03
CA LEU A 1136 30.58 28.46 3.03
C LEU A 1136 29.47 29.33 2.44
N TRP A 1137 28.82 30.17 3.25
CA TRP A 1137 27.84 31.15 2.76
C TRP A 1137 28.47 32.12 1.78
N LEU A 1138 29.59 32.76 2.16
CA LEU A 1138 30.28 33.74 1.32
C LEU A 1138 30.70 33.16 -0.04
N ARG A 1139 31.29 31.96 -0.06
CA ARG A 1139 31.64 31.27 -1.31
C ARG A 1139 30.41 31.01 -2.18
N ARG A 1140 29.34 30.47 -1.59
CA ARG A 1140 28.10 30.15 -2.30
C ARG A 1140 27.41 31.38 -2.86
N TYR A 1141 27.39 32.47 -2.10
CA TYR A 1141 26.84 33.76 -2.55
C TYR A 1141 27.65 34.32 -3.73
N TRP A 1142 28.99 34.33 -3.62
CA TRP A 1142 29.90 34.79 -4.68
C TRP A 1142 29.73 33.98 -5.98
N GLN A 1143 29.74 32.65 -5.88
CA GLN A 1143 29.57 31.75 -7.02
C GLN A 1143 28.21 31.97 -7.70
N TYR A 1144 27.15 32.10 -6.91
CA TYR A 1144 25.81 32.29 -7.43
C TYR A 1144 25.60 33.68 -8.03
N ALA A 1145 26.14 34.75 -7.41
CA ALA A 1145 26.12 36.10 -8.00
C ALA A 1145 26.78 36.11 -9.38
N GLY A 1146 27.95 35.48 -9.52
CA GLY A 1146 28.59 35.36 -10.82
C GLY A 1146 27.78 34.51 -11.82
N HIS A 1147 27.06 33.48 -11.34
CA HIS A 1147 26.16 32.71 -12.19
C HIS A 1147 24.99 33.56 -12.72
N ARG A 1148 24.32 34.36 -11.87
CA ARG A 1148 23.21 35.23 -12.30
C ARG A 1148 23.63 36.25 -13.35
N VAL A 1149 24.84 36.81 -13.23
CA VAL A 1149 25.39 37.73 -14.25
C VAL A 1149 25.71 37.00 -15.56
N ARG A 1150 26.29 35.80 -15.51
CA ARG A 1150 26.55 35.05 -16.76
C ARG A 1150 25.28 34.51 -17.40
N ALA A 1151 24.26 34.19 -16.60
CA ALA A 1151 22.99 33.70 -17.09
C ALA A 1151 22.21 34.75 -17.90
N SER A 1152 22.52 36.05 -17.78
CA SER A 1152 21.96 37.08 -18.67
C SER A 1152 22.47 36.99 -20.12
N LEU A 1153 23.55 36.25 -20.37
CA LEU A 1153 24.05 35.97 -21.73
C LEU A 1153 23.33 34.79 -22.39
N SER A 1154 22.41 34.12 -21.67
CA SER A 1154 21.57 33.06 -22.24
C SER A 1154 20.60 33.67 -23.26
N PRO A 1155 20.25 32.97 -24.36
CA PRO A 1155 19.20 33.42 -25.28
C PRO A 1155 17.87 33.72 -24.58
N VAL A 1156 17.60 32.97 -23.50
CA VAL A 1156 16.46 33.18 -22.61
C VAL A 1156 17.00 33.24 -21.17
N PRO A 1157 17.31 34.43 -20.64
CA PRO A 1157 17.76 34.60 -19.26
C PRO A 1157 16.69 34.16 -18.25
N PRO A 1158 17.07 33.58 -17.11
CA PRO A 1158 16.14 33.39 -16.01
C PRO A 1158 15.73 34.74 -15.41
N ILE A 1159 14.52 34.83 -14.88
CA ILE A 1159 14.03 36.05 -14.21
C ILE A 1159 14.94 36.57 -13.08
N SER A 1160 15.72 35.69 -12.44
CA SER A 1160 16.71 36.08 -11.43
C SER A 1160 17.81 36.99 -11.98
N SER A 1161 18.14 36.88 -13.27
CA SER A 1161 19.07 37.75 -13.97
C SER A 1161 18.46 39.13 -14.22
N GLU A 1162 17.17 39.21 -14.56
CA GLU A 1162 16.47 40.51 -14.71
C GLU A 1162 16.48 41.28 -13.37
N PHE A 1163 16.08 40.61 -12.28
CA PHE A 1163 16.10 41.21 -10.94
C PHE A 1163 17.51 41.51 -10.41
N GLU A 1164 18.56 40.90 -10.96
CA GLU A 1164 19.95 41.24 -10.62
C GLU A 1164 20.39 42.58 -11.23
N HIS A 1165 19.89 42.91 -12.42
CA HIS A 1165 20.32 44.07 -13.22
C HIS A 1165 19.42 45.29 -13.02
N PHE A 1166 18.49 45.27 -12.05
CA PHE A 1166 17.52 46.36 -11.88
C PHE A 1166 18.17 47.75 -11.73
N ARG A 1167 19.34 47.82 -11.07
CA ARG A 1167 20.11 49.06 -10.87
C ARG A 1167 20.80 49.59 -12.11
N THR A 1168 20.75 48.83 -13.20
CA THR A 1168 21.29 49.21 -14.50
C THR A 1168 20.18 49.59 -15.49
N HIS A 1169 18.90 49.50 -15.10
CA HIS A 1169 17.81 49.93 -15.98
C HIS A 1169 17.80 51.46 -16.20
N PRO A 1170 17.43 51.92 -17.40
CA PRO A 1170 17.38 53.35 -17.74
C PRO A 1170 16.55 54.17 -16.77
N TRP A 1171 15.37 53.69 -16.36
CA TRP A 1171 14.51 54.36 -15.39
C TRP A 1171 15.22 54.59 -14.06
N TRP A 1172 15.94 53.58 -13.55
CA TRP A 1172 16.66 53.68 -12.27
C TRP A 1172 17.82 54.67 -12.37
N LEU A 1173 18.59 54.64 -13.46
CA LEU A 1173 19.66 55.60 -13.70
C LEU A 1173 19.12 57.03 -13.82
N HIS A 1174 18.05 57.23 -14.59
CA HIS A 1174 17.37 58.52 -14.69
C HIS A 1174 16.86 59.00 -13.32
N GLN A 1175 16.27 58.10 -12.53
CA GLN A 1175 15.79 58.42 -11.19
C GLN A 1175 16.89 58.92 -10.26
N GLN A 1176 18.11 58.36 -10.36
CA GLN A 1176 19.26 58.84 -9.59
C GLN A 1176 19.73 60.25 -10.00
N THR A 1177 19.42 60.69 -11.22
CA THR A 1177 19.80 62.03 -11.72
C THR A 1177 18.80 63.13 -11.35
N ARG A 1178 17.59 62.79 -10.88
CA ARG A 1178 16.56 63.79 -10.54
C ARG A 1178 16.90 64.57 -9.26
N PRO A 1179 16.54 65.86 -9.13
CA PRO A 1179 16.70 66.61 -7.88
C PRO A 1179 15.97 65.95 -6.71
N ARG A 1180 16.52 66.02 -5.48
CA ARG A 1180 16.01 65.33 -4.27
C ARG A 1180 14.51 65.53 -3.97
N GLY A 1181 13.88 66.60 -4.45
CA GLY A 1181 12.43 66.86 -4.29
C GLY A 1181 11.52 66.27 -5.37
N LEU A 1182 12.07 65.86 -6.52
CA LEU A 1182 11.36 65.27 -7.67
C LEU A 1182 11.64 63.76 -7.84
N GLN A 1183 12.58 63.22 -7.07
CA GLN A 1183 12.74 61.78 -6.91
C GLN A 1183 11.48 61.20 -6.26
N VAL A 1184 11.07 59.99 -6.67
CA VAL A 1184 10.04 59.21 -5.96
C VAL A 1184 10.47 59.12 -4.50
N ARG A 1185 9.59 59.53 -3.58
CA ARG A 1185 9.85 59.48 -2.14
C ARG A 1185 10.01 58.02 -1.69
N HIS A 1186 11.24 57.51 -1.74
CA HIS A 1186 11.61 56.27 -1.09
C HIS A 1186 11.41 56.47 0.43
N LYS A 1187 10.46 55.75 1.04
CA LYS A 1187 10.19 55.86 2.48
C LYS A 1187 11.39 55.49 3.35
N GLY A 1188 12.39 54.80 2.80
CA GLY A 1188 13.71 54.64 3.39
C GLY A 1188 14.75 55.34 2.52
N HIS A 1189 15.76 55.95 3.14
CA HIS A 1189 17.03 56.18 2.45
C HIS A 1189 17.44 54.88 1.73
N HIS A 1190 18.02 54.99 0.53
CA HIS A 1190 18.75 53.93 -0.19
C HIS A 1190 18.93 52.66 0.63
N TYR A 1191 18.55 51.47 0.13
CA TYR A 1191 18.75 50.21 0.87
C TYR A 1191 20.26 49.98 1.12
N ALA A 1192 20.78 50.60 2.18
CA ALA A 1192 22.20 50.89 2.34
C ALA A 1192 22.98 49.60 2.46
N ARG A 1193 22.37 48.58 3.03
CA ARG A 1193 22.92 47.23 3.17
C ARG A 1193 23.30 46.59 1.83
N LEU A 1194 22.43 46.65 0.82
CA LEU A 1194 22.69 46.05 -0.50
C LEU A 1194 23.72 46.86 -1.27
N THR A 1195 23.63 48.18 -1.18
CA THR A 1195 24.62 49.10 -1.74
C THR A 1195 26.00 48.89 -1.13
N VAL A 1196 26.09 48.71 0.20
CA VAL A 1196 27.34 48.38 0.89
C VAL A 1196 27.85 47.00 0.46
N LEU A 1197 26.97 46.02 0.29
CA LEU A 1197 27.36 44.69 -0.18
C LEU A 1197 27.96 44.75 -1.58
N GLU A 1198 27.32 45.44 -2.53
CA GLU A 1198 27.83 45.61 -3.89
C GLU A 1198 29.15 46.38 -3.91
N LYS A 1199 29.29 47.46 -3.11
CA LYS A 1199 30.56 48.18 -2.95
C LYS A 1199 31.69 47.28 -2.45
N ASN A 1200 31.40 46.37 -1.51
CA ASN A 1200 32.38 45.38 -1.07
C ASN A 1200 32.75 44.39 -2.18
N MET A 1201 31.79 44.01 -3.02
CA MET A 1201 32.05 43.14 -4.17
C MET A 1201 32.92 43.85 -5.22
N ASP A 1202 32.64 45.13 -5.50
CA ASP A 1202 33.44 45.97 -6.40
C ASP A 1202 34.87 46.13 -5.89
N ALA A 1203 35.04 46.39 -4.59
CA ALA A 1203 36.36 46.52 -3.97
C ALA A 1203 37.21 45.25 -4.14
N VAL A 1204 36.60 44.07 -4.01
CA VAL A 1204 37.28 42.78 -4.19
C VAL A 1204 37.54 42.46 -5.66
N ALA A 1205 36.61 42.84 -6.54
CA ALA A 1205 36.76 42.68 -7.98
C ALA A 1205 37.82 43.63 -8.58
N GLY A 1206 38.05 44.78 -7.94
CA GLY A 1206 38.95 45.86 -8.40
C GLY A 1206 38.33 46.80 -9.44
N HIS A 1207 37.09 46.53 -9.84
CA HIS A 1207 36.26 47.29 -10.78
C HIS A 1207 34.79 46.83 -10.59
N PRO A 1208 33.79 47.36 -11.33
CA PRO A 1208 32.41 46.90 -11.20
C PRO A 1208 32.30 45.37 -11.29
N TRP A 1209 31.83 44.73 -10.22
CA TRP A 1209 31.96 43.29 -10.02
C TRP A 1209 31.24 42.47 -11.10
N ARG A 1210 30.15 43.01 -11.66
CA ARG A 1210 29.38 42.40 -12.75
C ARG A 1210 30.22 42.22 -14.02
N VAL A 1211 31.12 43.16 -14.32
CA VAL A 1211 32.05 43.03 -15.45
C VAL A 1211 32.97 41.84 -15.24
N LEU A 1212 33.50 41.66 -14.02
CA LEU A 1212 34.42 40.56 -13.72
C LEU A 1212 33.69 39.21 -13.75
N ALA A 1213 32.44 39.20 -13.28
CA ALA A 1213 31.60 38.02 -13.18
C ALA A 1213 31.35 37.33 -14.53
N HIS A 1214 31.38 38.07 -15.65
CA HIS A 1214 31.29 37.48 -17.00
C HIS A 1214 32.44 36.51 -17.28
N ASN A 1215 33.65 36.80 -16.81
CA ASN A 1215 34.78 35.89 -16.91
C ASN A 1215 34.77 34.88 -15.74
N ARG A 1216 34.34 33.64 -16.02
CA ARG A 1216 34.22 32.59 -15.00
C ARG A 1216 35.53 32.29 -14.25
N GLY A 1217 36.66 32.30 -14.97
CA GLY A 1217 37.98 32.01 -14.39
C GLY A 1217 38.43 33.12 -13.46
N ALA A 1218 38.38 34.38 -13.93
CA ALA A 1218 38.78 35.54 -13.15
C ALA A 1218 37.88 35.76 -11.92
N TRP A 1219 36.56 35.58 -12.08
CA TRP A 1219 35.59 35.64 -10.98
C TRP A 1219 35.88 34.60 -9.90
N LYS A 1220 36.14 33.35 -10.30
CA LYS A 1220 36.49 32.27 -9.37
C LYS A 1220 37.82 32.56 -8.66
N GLY A 1221 38.79 33.16 -9.35
CA GLY A 1221 40.09 33.56 -8.78
C GLY A 1221 39.99 34.53 -7.61
N ARG A 1222 38.95 35.39 -7.56
CA ARG A 1222 38.72 36.36 -6.48
C ARG A 1222 37.92 35.82 -5.29
N GLU A 1223 37.45 34.57 -5.33
CA GLU A 1223 36.58 34.00 -4.28
C GLU A 1223 37.25 34.00 -2.89
N ASN A 1224 38.53 33.64 -2.79
CA ASN A 1224 39.24 33.65 -1.51
C ASN A 1224 39.43 35.07 -0.96
N ALA A 1225 39.66 36.06 -1.84
CA ALA A 1225 39.75 37.46 -1.45
C ALA A 1225 38.40 37.99 -0.94
N TRP A 1226 37.30 37.58 -1.57
CA TRP A 1226 35.94 37.89 -1.11
C TRP A 1226 35.67 37.36 0.30
N VAL A 1227 36.05 36.09 0.55
CA VAL A 1227 35.94 35.49 1.87
C VAL A 1227 36.78 36.28 2.87
N ALA A 1228 38.05 36.58 2.57
CA ALA A 1228 38.94 37.32 3.47
C ALA A 1228 38.40 38.73 3.82
N HIS A 1229 37.77 39.41 2.86
CA HIS A 1229 37.19 40.75 3.04
C HIS A 1229 35.93 40.76 3.92
N MET A 1230 35.10 39.72 3.82
CA MET A 1230 33.75 39.73 4.41
C MET A 1230 33.56 38.82 5.62
N ASP A 1231 34.40 37.82 5.81
CA ASP A 1231 34.19 36.79 6.84
C ASP A 1231 34.35 37.36 8.26
N VAL A 1232 33.62 36.75 9.21
CA VAL A 1232 33.55 37.23 10.58
C VAL A 1232 34.53 36.49 11.49
N PRO A 1233 35.11 37.15 12.51
CA PRO A 1233 35.86 36.46 13.54
C PRO A 1233 34.94 35.54 14.36
N TRP A 1234 35.53 34.56 15.06
CA TRP A 1234 34.76 33.76 16.02
C TRP A 1234 34.28 34.63 17.18
N SER A 1235 33.02 34.45 17.59
CA SER A 1235 32.35 35.24 18.65
C SER A 1235 32.89 35.05 20.07
N SER A 1236 33.96 34.28 20.26
CA SER A 1236 34.57 33.99 21.56
C SER A 1236 35.92 34.70 21.62
N GLY A 1237 35.92 35.88 22.28
CA GLY A 1237 37.02 36.78 22.67
C GLY A 1237 38.45 36.52 22.19
N ARG A 1238 39.12 37.62 21.77
CA ARG A 1238 40.53 37.77 21.32
C ARG A 1238 41.19 36.48 20.81
N GLN A 1239 41.40 36.42 19.49
CA GLN A 1239 42.29 35.46 18.82
C GLN A 1239 43.62 35.39 19.57
N LEU A 1240 43.88 34.28 20.26
CA LEU A 1240 45.23 33.74 20.29
C LEU A 1240 45.34 32.80 19.09
N ALA A 1241 46.44 32.95 18.36
CA ALA A 1241 46.68 32.19 17.15
C ALA A 1241 46.64 30.69 17.45
N ILE A 1242 46.10 29.90 16.51
CA ILE A 1242 46.29 28.45 16.55
C ILE A 1242 47.77 28.22 16.26
N GLY A 1243 48.57 28.07 17.31
CA GLY A 1243 50.04 28.04 17.25
C GLY A 1243 50.71 28.22 18.61
N ASP A 1244 50.04 28.83 19.59
CA ASP A 1244 50.57 28.91 20.96
C ASP A 1244 50.25 27.62 21.72
N GLN A 1245 51.20 26.68 21.57
CA GLN A 1245 51.49 25.38 22.20
C GLN A 1245 50.43 24.75 23.14
#